data_AF-A0A7J7XUL7-F1
#
_entry.id   AF-A0A7J7XUL7-F1
#
_cell.length_a   1.000
_cell.length_b   1.000
_cell.length_c   1.000
_cell.angle_alpha   90.00
_cell.angle_beta   90.00
_cell.angle_gamma   90.00
#
_symmetry.space_group_name_H-M   'P 1'
#
loop_
_entity.id
_entity.type
_entity.pdbx_description
1 polymer ?
#
loop_
_entity_poly.entity_id
_entity_poly.type
_entity_poly.pdbx_seq_one_letter_code
_entity_poly.pdbx_strand_id
1 'polypeptide(L)'
;MAAAGRLWLLYLSAGLLPRLGAAFNLDTREDNVIRKTGDPGSLFGFSLAMHRQLHPEDKRLLLVGAPRAVALPLQRANRTGGLYSCDITSRDPCTRIEFDNDADPSSESKEDQWMGVTVQSQGPGGKVVTCAHRYEKRQHVNTKQESRDIFGRCYVLSENLRIEDEMDGGDWSFCDGRLRGHEKFGSCQQGVAATFTKDFHYIVFGAPGTYNWKGIVRVEQKNNTFFDMNIFEDGPYEVGGETDHDESLVPVPANSYLGLLFLTSVSYTDPDQFVYKTQPPREPPDTSPDVMMNSYLGFSLDSGKGITSKDDITFVSGAPRANHSGAVVLLKRDMKSAHLLPEHIFEGEGLASSFGYDVAVVDLNKDGWQDIVIGAPQYFDRDGEVGGAVYVYMNQQGRWKNVKPIRLNGTKDSMFGIAVKNIGDINQDGYPDIAVGAPYDENGKVFIYHGSASGIITKPTQVLEGNSRFFGYSIAGNMDLDKNSYPDVAVGSLSDSVTVFRSRPVINIQKTVTVTPNRIDLRQKTACGAPSGICLKVKACFEYTAKPASYNPSISIVGTLEAEKDRRKSGLSSRVQFRNQGSEPKYTKVITLNRQKQKVCMEETLWLQENIRDKLRPIPITASVEIQDPNTRRRVNSLPEVFPILNSNEPKTVHTDVHFLKEGCGDDNVCNSNLKLEYKFCTREGNQDKFSYLPIQKGVPELVLKDQKDIALEITVTNSPSDPRNPTRDGDDAHEAKLIATFPDTLTYSAYRELKAFPEKQLSCVANQNGSQADCELGNPFKRNSSVTFYLILSTTEVTFDTTDLDVNLKLETTSNQDNLAPITASAKVVIELLLSVSGVAKPSQVYFGGSVLGEQAMKSEDEVGSLIEYEFRVINLGKPLKNLGMATLNIQWPKEISNGKWLLYLVKVESKGLEKIACEPQSEINLLNLRESHNSRRKREIAEKQIDDSKKFSLFAERKYQTLNCSVNVNCVNIRCPLRGLDSKASVLLRSRLWNSTFLEEYSKMNYLDILVRASIDVTAATDNIKLPHAGTQVRVTVFPSKTAAQHSGVPWWIILVAILAGILMLALLVLLLWKCGFFKRSRYDESIPRYQAVKIPKEEREIKDEKYNDHPEKKQWITSWNENESYS
;
A
#
# COMPACT_ATOMS: atom_id res chain seq x y z
N MET A 1 5.00 3.45 -40.90
CA MET A 1 3.69 4.11 -40.75
C MET A 1 2.74 3.25 -39.87
N ALA A 2 3.15 2.92 -38.63
CA ALA A 2 2.39 1.99 -37.77
C ALA A 2 2.68 2.15 -36.25
N ALA A 3 3.17 3.31 -35.80
CA ALA A 3 3.63 3.52 -34.41
C ALA A 3 3.11 4.81 -33.74
N ALA A 4 2.26 5.60 -34.42
CA ALA A 4 1.72 6.85 -33.88
C ALA A 4 0.30 6.72 -33.26
N GLY A 5 -0.37 5.59 -33.46
CA GLY A 5 -1.81 5.43 -33.14
C GLY A 5 -2.17 5.02 -31.70
N ARG A 6 -1.19 4.75 -30.83
CA ARG A 6 -1.45 4.26 -29.45
C ARG A 6 -1.29 5.28 -28.32
N LEU A 7 -0.66 6.44 -28.56
CA LEU A 7 -0.58 7.49 -27.54
C LEU A 7 -1.83 8.38 -27.46
N TRP A 8 -2.57 8.55 -28.57
CA TRP A 8 -3.73 9.45 -28.62
C TRP A 8 -4.99 8.93 -27.90
N LEU A 9 -5.13 7.61 -27.74
CA LEU A 9 -6.30 7.01 -27.08
C LEU A 9 -6.22 7.05 -25.53
N LEU A 10 -5.02 7.20 -24.96
CA LEU A 10 -4.82 7.35 -23.51
C LEU A 10 -5.00 8.79 -23.01
N TYR A 11 -4.81 9.81 -23.87
CA TYR A 11 -5.09 11.20 -23.51
C TYR A 11 -6.58 11.58 -23.64
N LEU A 12 -7.33 10.94 -24.55
CA LEU A 12 -8.77 11.20 -24.73
C LEU A 12 -9.68 10.51 -23.69
N SER A 13 -9.14 9.63 -22.85
CA SER A 13 -9.89 8.90 -21.80
C SER A 13 -9.73 9.50 -20.39
N ALA A 14 -8.86 10.50 -20.22
CA ALA A 14 -8.67 11.23 -18.96
C ALA A 14 -9.38 12.60 -18.89
N GLY A 15 -9.98 13.06 -20.00
CA GLY A 15 -10.47 14.44 -20.16
C GLY A 15 -11.99 14.67 -20.02
N LEU A 16 -12.79 13.64 -19.69
CA LEU A 16 -14.27 13.72 -19.68
C LEU A 16 -14.93 12.98 -18.50
N LEU A 17 -14.29 13.03 -17.32
CA LEU A 17 -15.01 12.91 -16.06
C LEU A 17 -15.22 14.33 -15.51
N PRO A 18 -16.46 14.87 -15.47
CA PRO A 18 -16.70 16.03 -14.62
C PRO A 18 -16.34 15.61 -13.20
N ARG A 19 -15.45 16.35 -12.54
CA ARG A 19 -15.29 16.25 -11.09
C ARG A 19 -16.62 16.69 -10.48
N LEU A 20 -17.48 15.71 -10.22
CA LEU A 20 -18.66 15.86 -9.38
C LEU A 20 -18.14 16.08 -7.95
N GLY A 21 -17.71 17.31 -7.67
CA GLY A 21 -17.58 17.79 -6.30
C GLY A 21 -18.89 17.47 -5.59
N ALA A 22 -18.78 16.85 -4.42
CA ALA A 22 -19.94 16.33 -3.70
C ALA A 22 -20.79 17.51 -3.18
N ALA A 23 -21.67 18.01 -4.05
CA ALA A 23 -22.65 19.01 -3.68
C ALA A 23 -23.73 18.35 -2.85
N PHE A 24 -23.76 18.64 -1.54
CA PHE A 24 -24.80 18.17 -0.65
C PHE A 24 -26.11 18.92 -0.92
N ASN A 25 -26.09 20.25 -0.88
CA ASN A 25 -27.26 21.05 -1.25
C ASN A 25 -26.97 22.46 -1.80
N LEU A 26 -25.80 23.08 -1.59
CA LEU A 26 -25.47 24.31 -2.32
C LEU A 26 -25.31 23.98 -3.81
N ASP A 27 -26.07 24.63 -4.70
CA ASP A 27 -26.07 24.29 -6.13
C ASP A 27 -24.78 24.78 -6.81
N THR A 28 -24.00 23.83 -7.35
CA THR A 28 -22.75 24.09 -8.08
C THR A 28 -22.92 24.08 -9.60
N ARG A 29 -24.14 23.92 -10.12
CA ARG A 29 -24.41 23.99 -11.56
C ARG A 29 -24.23 25.42 -12.06
N GLU A 30 -23.39 25.60 -13.07
CA GLU A 30 -23.00 26.92 -13.61
C GLU A 30 -24.19 27.81 -14.03
N ASP A 31 -25.32 27.22 -14.44
CA ASP A 31 -26.55 27.97 -14.75
C ASP A 31 -27.24 28.59 -13.51
N ASN A 32 -27.08 27.95 -12.33
CA ASN A 32 -27.73 28.32 -11.06
C ASN A 32 -26.86 29.17 -10.12
N VAL A 33 -25.54 29.09 -10.28
CA VAL A 33 -24.54 29.91 -9.59
C VAL A 33 -24.58 31.35 -10.12
N ILE A 34 -24.58 32.35 -9.24
CA ILE A 34 -24.59 33.77 -9.63
C ILE A 34 -23.18 34.33 -9.43
N ARG A 35 -22.56 34.81 -10.52
CA ARG A 35 -21.24 35.46 -10.47
C ARG A 35 -21.40 36.96 -10.67
N LYS A 36 -20.69 37.75 -9.86
CA LYS A 36 -20.53 39.21 -10.01
C LYS A 36 -19.04 39.54 -10.06
N THR A 37 -18.65 40.53 -10.85
CA THR A 37 -17.26 40.96 -11.05
C THR A 37 -17.17 42.48 -10.89
N GLY A 38 -16.09 42.94 -10.26
CA GLY A 38 -15.76 44.37 -10.16
C GLY A 38 -14.67 44.80 -11.13
N ASP A 39 -14.18 46.02 -10.93
CA ASP A 39 -13.10 46.59 -11.75
C ASP A 39 -11.75 45.87 -11.48
N PRO A 40 -10.88 45.67 -12.49
CA PRO A 40 -9.61 44.97 -12.30
C PRO A 40 -8.68 45.63 -11.27
N GLY A 41 -8.23 44.85 -10.30
CA GLY A 41 -7.36 45.30 -9.20
C GLY A 41 -8.06 46.20 -8.18
N SER A 42 -9.38 46.16 -8.09
CA SER A 42 -10.18 46.87 -7.06
C SER A 42 -10.28 46.10 -5.74
N LEU A 43 -9.92 44.81 -5.75
CA LEU A 43 -10.19 43.82 -4.70
C LEU A 43 -11.69 43.68 -4.43
N PHE A 44 -12.53 43.77 -5.47
CA PHE A 44 -13.97 43.53 -5.36
C PHE A 44 -14.23 42.10 -4.84
N GLY A 45 -14.88 41.99 -3.67
CA GLY A 45 -15.04 40.72 -2.96
C GLY A 45 -14.09 40.55 -1.77
N PHE A 46 -13.32 41.58 -1.39
CA PHE A 46 -12.49 41.56 -0.18
C PHE A 46 -13.32 41.34 1.09
N SER A 47 -14.48 41.99 1.18
CA SER A 47 -15.45 41.81 2.26
C SER A 47 -16.87 41.70 1.71
N LEU A 48 -17.76 41.01 2.43
CA LEU A 48 -19.11 40.68 2.00
C LEU A 48 -20.09 40.78 3.16
N ALA A 49 -21.30 41.28 2.90
CA ALA A 49 -22.43 41.17 3.80
C ALA A 49 -23.74 40.92 3.04
N MET A 50 -24.61 40.09 3.59
CA MET A 50 -25.98 39.94 3.10
C MET A 50 -26.89 40.94 3.81
N HIS A 51 -27.70 41.65 3.04
CA HIS A 51 -28.51 42.75 3.54
C HIS A 51 -29.95 42.63 3.07
N ARG A 52 -30.90 42.94 3.97
CA ARG A 52 -32.32 42.93 3.67
C ARG A 52 -32.95 44.25 4.11
N GLN A 53 -33.15 45.14 3.14
CA GLN A 53 -33.99 46.31 3.26
C GLN A 53 -35.45 45.86 3.38
N LEU A 54 -36.23 46.48 4.28
CA LEU A 54 -37.68 46.29 4.41
C LEU A 54 -38.47 47.48 3.86
N HIS A 55 -37.97 48.71 4.03
CA HIS A 55 -38.60 49.94 3.52
C HIS A 55 -37.70 50.69 2.53
N PRO A 56 -38.27 51.31 1.47
CA PRO A 56 -39.69 51.32 1.11
C PRO A 56 -40.20 50.00 0.50
N GLU A 57 -39.30 49.06 0.16
CA GLU A 57 -39.62 47.76 -0.44
C GLU A 57 -38.71 46.66 0.12
N ASP A 58 -39.22 45.42 0.26
CA ASP A 58 -38.46 44.25 0.72
C ASP A 58 -37.46 43.76 -0.34
N LYS A 59 -36.20 44.23 -0.23
CA LYS A 59 -35.09 43.94 -1.14
C LYS A 59 -33.99 43.17 -0.42
N ARG A 60 -33.55 42.08 -1.04
CA ARG A 60 -32.43 41.25 -0.59
C ARG A 60 -31.23 41.52 -1.48
N LEU A 61 -30.18 42.08 -0.90
CA LEU A 61 -29.01 42.60 -1.61
C LEU A 61 -27.75 41.95 -1.07
N LEU A 62 -26.79 41.71 -1.94
CA LEU A 62 -25.43 41.39 -1.54
C LEU A 62 -24.58 42.66 -1.57
N LEU A 63 -23.98 43.00 -0.44
CA LEU A 63 -23.05 44.12 -0.32
C LEU A 63 -21.62 43.60 -0.49
N VAL A 64 -20.83 44.30 -1.30
CA VAL A 64 -19.47 43.90 -1.67
C VAL A 64 -18.50 45.06 -1.44
N GLY A 65 -17.50 44.84 -0.58
CA GLY A 65 -16.38 45.75 -0.40
C GLY A 65 -15.32 45.59 -1.49
N ALA A 66 -14.80 46.72 -1.98
CA ALA A 66 -13.73 46.80 -2.97
C ALA A 66 -12.69 47.86 -2.54
N PRO A 67 -11.80 47.55 -1.58
CA PRO A 67 -10.94 48.54 -0.92
C PRO A 67 -9.93 49.25 -1.83
N ARG A 68 -9.69 48.78 -3.05
CA ARG A 68 -8.80 49.43 -4.02
C ARG A 68 -9.52 49.98 -5.25
N ALA A 69 -10.85 50.08 -5.21
CA ALA A 69 -11.64 50.73 -6.25
C ALA A 69 -11.18 52.18 -6.51
N VAL A 70 -11.35 52.63 -7.76
CA VAL A 70 -11.02 53.98 -8.23
C VAL A 70 -11.77 55.02 -7.41
N ALA A 71 -11.18 56.19 -7.17
CA ALA A 71 -11.83 57.27 -6.42
C ALA A 71 -13.15 57.75 -7.06
N LEU A 72 -14.03 58.35 -6.25
CA LEU A 72 -15.13 59.17 -6.77
C LEU A 72 -14.59 60.53 -7.25
N PRO A 73 -15.25 61.22 -8.21
CA PRO A 73 -14.68 62.38 -8.89
C PRO A 73 -14.26 63.57 -8.00
N LEU A 74 -14.90 63.77 -6.85
CA LEU A 74 -14.62 64.90 -5.96
C LEU A 74 -13.61 64.57 -4.83
N GLN A 75 -13.21 63.30 -4.68
CA GLN A 75 -12.34 62.82 -3.58
C GLN A 75 -10.87 63.20 -3.73
N ARG A 76 -10.46 63.79 -4.87
CA ARG A 76 -9.09 64.28 -5.16
C ARG A 76 -7.98 63.23 -4.95
N ALA A 77 -8.29 61.96 -5.21
CA ALA A 77 -7.40 60.80 -5.09
C ALA A 77 -7.52 59.91 -6.34
N ASN A 78 -6.61 58.94 -6.52
CA ASN A 78 -6.70 57.94 -7.58
C ASN A 78 -7.47 56.70 -7.12
N ARG A 79 -7.19 56.19 -5.91
CA ARG A 79 -7.88 55.05 -5.30
C ARG A 79 -8.31 55.40 -3.88
N THR A 80 -9.58 55.16 -3.57
CA THR A 80 -10.14 55.36 -2.21
C THR A 80 -10.86 54.11 -1.68
N GLY A 81 -11.15 53.15 -2.55
CA GLY A 81 -12.04 52.04 -2.26
C GLY A 81 -13.52 52.38 -2.45
N GLY A 82 -14.40 51.42 -2.16
CA GLY A 82 -15.83 51.62 -2.27
C GLY A 82 -16.65 50.43 -1.81
N LEU A 83 -17.93 50.71 -1.56
CA LEU A 83 -18.97 49.72 -1.30
C LEU A 83 -19.86 49.61 -2.53
N TYR A 84 -20.21 48.38 -2.90
CA TYR A 84 -21.10 48.09 -4.02
C TYR A 84 -22.32 47.30 -3.52
N SER A 85 -23.48 47.58 -4.08
CA SER A 85 -24.70 46.80 -3.91
C SER A 85 -24.98 45.97 -5.15
N CYS A 86 -25.26 44.69 -4.95
CA CYS A 86 -25.57 43.73 -6.00
C CYS A 86 -26.99 43.21 -5.81
N ASP A 87 -27.87 43.46 -6.78
CA ASP A 87 -29.11 42.68 -6.90
C ASP A 87 -28.73 41.26 -7.34
N ILE A 88 -29.17 40.26 -6.59
CA ILE A 88 -28.91 38.84 -6.85
C ILE A 88 -30.02 38.18 -7.67
N THR A 89 -31.19 38.81 -7.79
CA THR A 89 -32.33 38.32 -8.57
C THR A 89 -32.13 38.52 -10.08
N SER A 90 -31.22 39.44 -10.46
CA SER A 90 -30.81 39.69 -11.83
C SER A 90 -29.33 39.38 -12.07
N ARG A 91 -28.95 39.28 -13.35
CA ARG A 91 -27.55 39.13 -13.79
C ARG A 91 -26.86 40.48 -14.06
N ASP A 92 -27.47 41.59 -13.63
CA ASP A 92 -26.97 42.94 -13.88
C ASP A 92 -25.69 43.23 -13.08
N PRO A 93 -24.82 44.15 -13.53
CA PRO A 93 -23.64 44.57 -12.78
C PRO A 93 -24.03 45.21 -11.44
N CYS A 94 -23.13 45.14 -10.46
CA CYS A 94 -23.35 45.75 -9.16
C CYS A 94 -23.16 47.28 -9.24
N THR A 95 -23.98 48.02 -8.49
CA THR A 95 -23.94 49.48 -8.43
C THR A 95 -23.05 49.94 -7.28
N ARG A 96 -22.13 50.89 -7.54
CA ARG A 96 -21.38 51.56 -6.48
C ARG A 96 -22.33 52.44 -5.64
N ILE A 97 -22.17 52.39 -4.32
CA ILE A 97 -22.91 53.24 -3.39
C ILE A 97 -22.11 54.54 -3.22
N GLU A 98 -22.75 55.68 -3.49
CA GLU A 98 -22.11 57.00 -3.41
C GLU A 98 -22.34 57.65 -2.04
N PHE A 99 -21.27 57.73 -1.26
CA PHE A 99 -21.16 58.47 0.00
C PHE A 99 -19.70 58.97 0.13
N ASP A 100 -19.45 59.95 1.00
CA ASP A 100 -18.11 60.52 1.24
C ASP A 100 -17.38 61.04 -0.03
N ASN A 101 -18.11 61.67 -0.96
CA ASN A 101 -17.57 62.08 -2.28
C ASN A 101 -16.63 63.29 -2.20
N ASP A 102 -16.83 64.22 -1.27
CA ASP A 102 -15.96 65.40 -1.13
C ASP A 102 -14.58 65.03 -0.55
N ALA A 103 -13.59 65.92 -0.64
CA ALA A 103 -12.34 65.80 0.12
C ALA A 103 -11.65 67.15 0.37
N ASP A 104 -11.04 67.29 1.55
CA ASP A 104 -10.19 68.44 1.91
C ASP A 104 -8.70 68.05 2.07
N PRO A 105 -7.86 68.25 1.03
CA PRO A 105 -6.43 67.97 1.08
C PRO A 105 -5.63 68.78 2.12
N SER A 106 -6.22 69.79 2.76
CA SER A 106 -5.58 70.55 3.84
C SER A 106 -5.69 69.88 5.22
N SER A 107 -6.62 68.93 5.38
CA SER A 107 -6.91 68.24 6.64
C SER A 107 -6.96 66.71 6.54
N GLU A 108 -7.08 66.12 5.36
CA GLU A 108 -7.15 64.66 5.15
C GLU A 108 -6.42 64.18 3.88
N SER A 109 -6.24 62.86 3.78
CA SER A 109 -5.90 62.16 2.55
C SER A 109 -6.70 60.86 2.45
N LYS A 110 -7.47 60.72 1.35
CA LYS A 110 -8.27 59.53 1.06
C LYS A 110 -7.54 58.50 0.17
N GLU A 111 -6.35 58.84 -0.32
CA GLU A 111 -5.56 57.95 -1.19
C GLU A 111 -5.21 56.65 -0.45
N ASP A 112 -5.57 55.50 -1.05
CA ASP A 112 -5.44 54.17 -0.47
C ASP A 112 -6.01 54.03 0.97
N GLN A 113 -7.08 54.76 1.31
CA GLN A 113 -7.77 54.65 2.61
C GLN A 113 -8.46 53.29 2.86
N TRP A 114 -8.64 52.49 1.80
CA TRP A 114 -9.27 51.16 1.80
C TRP A 114 -10.73 51.15 2.27
N MET A 115 -11.57 52.02 1.71
CA MET A 115 -13.02 52.02 1.95
C MET A 115 -13.65 50.70 1.48
N GLY A 116 -14.39 50.03 2.36
CA GLY A 116 -14.93 48.69 2.11
C GLY A 116 -13.97 47.56 2.49
N VAL A 117 -12.93 47.82 3.29
CA VAL A 117 -12.12 46.75 3.92
C VAL A 117 -12.99 45.84 4.80
N THR A 118 -13.96 46.43 5.48
CA THR A 118 -14.95 45.76 6.32
C THR A 118 -16.33 46.25 5.91
N VAL A 119 -17.27 45.32 5.80
CA VAL A 119 -18.67 45.59 5.53
C VAL A 119 -19.48 44.67 6.43
N GLN A 120 -20.42 45.21 7.20
CA GLN A 120 -21.35 44.42 8.01
C GLN A 120 -22.76 44.98 7.94
N SER A 121 -23.73 44.08 8.10
CA SER A 121 -25.17 44.36 8.04
C SER A 121 -25.79 44.01 9.40
N GLN A 122 -26.58 44.92 9.97
CA GLN A 122 -27.34 44.69 11.20
C GLN A 122 -28.53 43.74 10.98
N GLY A 123 -28.70 43.18 9.77
CA GLY A 123 -29.77 42.23 9.45
C GLY A 123 -31.03 42.89 8.86
N PRO A 124 -32.20 42.21 8.91
CA PRO A 124 -33.43 42.66 8.25
C PRO A 124 -33.98 43.98 8.80
N GLY A 125 -34.12 44.99 7.94
CA GLY A 125 -34.53 46.36 8.31
C GLY A 125 -33.49 47.09 9.17
N GLY A 126 -32.32 46.47 9.35
CA GLY A 126 -31.21 47.03 10.10
C GLY A 126 -30.36 47.97 9.23
N LYS A 127 -29.43 48.62 9.88
CA LYS A 127 -28.49 49.56 9.26
C LYS A 127 -27.18 48.83 8.87
N VAL A 128 -26.30 49.48 8.11
CA VAL A 128 -25.07 48.91 7.54
C VAL A 128 -23.85 49.68 8.06
N VAL A 129 -22.69 49.04 8.20
CA VAL A 129 -21.40 49.71 8.44
C VAL A 129 -20.38 49.33 7.37
N THR A 130 -19.59 50.31 6.93
CA THR A 130 -18.44 50.13 6.05
C THR A 130 -17.27 50.98 6.53
N CYS A 131 -16.05 50.44 6.48
CA CYS A 131 -14.87 51.09 7.06
C CYS A 131 -13.74 51.34 6.05
N ALA A 132 -12.87 52.29 6.40
CA ALA A 132 -11.66 52.71 5.71
C ALA A 132 -10.50 52.79 6.73
N HIS A 133 -9.99 51.62 7.14
CA HIS A 133 -8.97 51.49 8.20
C HIS A 133 -7.60 52.15 7.92
N ARG A 134 -7.37 52.65 6.70
CA ARG A 134 -6.14 53.36 6.30
C ARG A 134 -6.37 54.85 6.04
N TYR A 135 -7.54 55.37 6.37
CA TYR A 135 -7.84 56.79 6.31
C TYR A 135 -6.80 57.62 7.09
N GLU A 136 -6.18 58.59 6.40
CA GLU A 136 -5.10 59.43 6.90
C GLU A 136 -5.62 60.84 7.22
N LYS A 137 -5.49 61.27 8.48
CA LYS A 137 -5.75 62.64 8.88
C LYS A 137 -4.44 63.43 8.91
N ARG A 138 -4.47 64.65 8.34
CA ARG A 138 -3.28 65.49 8.12
C ARG A 138 -3.39 66.77 8.93
N GLN A 139 -2.26 67.19 9.52
CA GLN A 139 -2.15 68.49 10.19
C GLN A 139 -0.91 69.23 9.72
N HIS A 140 -0.99 70.57 9.68
CA HIS A 140 0.08 71.47 9.23
C HIS A 140 0.59 71.13 7.81
N VAL A 141 -0.34 70.83 6.91
CA VAL A 141 -0.07 70.44 5.51
C VAL A 141 0.82 71.46 4.78
N ASN A 142 1.78 70.96 3.99
CA ASN A 142 2.79 71.73 3.27
C ASN A 142 3.78 72.51 4.18
N THR A 143 3.89 72.15 5.47
CA THR A 143 4.89 72.72 6.39
C THR A 143 5.92 71.67 6.83
N LYS A 144 7.02 72.11 7.46
CA LYS A 144 8.01 71.21 8.08
C LYS A 144 7.47 70.45 9.31
N GLN A 145 6.26 70.77 9.77
CA GLN A 145 5.56 70.11 10.88
C GLN A 145 4.37 69.28 10.38
N GLU A 146 4.30 69.02 9.06
CA GLU A 146 3.27 68.13 8.51
C GLU A 146 3.32 66.77 9.21
N SER A 147 2.18 66.37 9.76
CA SER A 147 2.01 65.12 10.50
C SER A 147 0.76 64.40 9.99
N ARG A 148 0.85 63.07 9.95
CA ARG A 148 -0.09 62.17 9.27
C ARG A 148 -0.42 61.03 10.21
N ASP A 149 -1.65 60.99 10.70
CA ASP A 149 -2.13 59.90 11.56
C ASP A 149 -3.05 58.98 10.77
N ILE A 150 -2.84 57.68 10.90
CA ILE A 150 -3.66 56.65 10.26
C ILE A 150 -4.71 56.21 11.29
N PHE A 151 -5.66 57.10 11.56
CA PHE A 151 -6.74 56.82 12.51
C PHE A 151 -7.67 55.70 12.02
N GLY A 152 -7.95 55.66 10.71
CA GLY A 152 -9.09 54.92 10.18
C GLY A 152 -10.41 55.63 10.48
N ARG A 153 -11.44 55.34 9.69
CA ARG A 153 -12.83 55.74 9.97
C ARG A 153 -13.84 54.73 9.45
N CYS A 154 -15.07 54.80 9.93
CA CYS A 154 -16.20 54.06 9.39
C CYS A 154 -17.38 55.00 9.08
N TYR A 155 -18.13 54.67 8.04
CA TYR A 155 -19.45 55.24 7.82
C TYR A 155 -20.51 54.18 8.09
N VAL A 156 -21.61 54.65 8.66
CA VAL A 156 -22.81 53.87 8.94
C VAL A 156 -23.90 54.37 7.98
N LEU A 157 -24.66 53.45 7.39
CA LEU A 157 -25.73 53.73 6.42
C LEU A 157 -27.07 53.16 6.87
N SER A 158 -28.17 53.81 6.50
CA SER A 158 -29.55 53.36 6.70
C SER A 158 -29.90 52.05 5.95
N GLU A 159 -31.06 51.45 6.23
CA GLU A 159 -31.51 50.21 5.56
C GLU A 159 -31.63 50.35 4.03
N ASN A 160 -31.80 51.58 3.52
CA ASN A 160 -31.86 51.90 2.10
C ASN A 160 -30.49 52.31 1.50
N LEU A 161 -29.40 52.08 2.25
CA LEU A 161 -28.01 52.36 1.89
C LEU A 161 -27.69 53.86 1.68
N ARG A 162 -28.44 54.74 2.34
CA ARG A 162 -28.22 56.20 2.34
C ARG A 162 -27.83 56.70 3.72
N ILE A 163 -27.46 57.98 3.76
CA ILE A 163 -27.26 58.76 4.99
C ILE A 163 -28.51 59.63 5.20
N GLU A 164 -29.21 59.43 6.31
CA GLU A 164 -30.52 60.05 6.59
C GLU A 164 -30.64 60.53 8.06
N ASP A 165 -30.30 59.66 9.03
CA ASP A 165 -30.10 59.99 10.45
C ASP A 165 -28.64 60.43 10.70
N GLU A 166 -28.38 61.29 11.68
CA GLU A 166 -27.00 61.74 11.97
C GLU A 166 -26.07 60.61 12.47
N MET A 167 -26.56 59.65 13.27
CA MET A 167 -25.78 58.46 13.69
C MET A 167 -25.52 57.46 12.55
N ASP A 168 -26.30 57.56 11.48
CA ASP A 168 -26.14 56.82 10.22
C ASP A 168 -25.74 57.78 9.09
N GLY A 169 -24.91 58.76 9.45
CA GLY A 169 -24.28 59.74 8.58
C GLY A 169 -22.91 60.21 9.06
N GLY A 170 -22.65 60.10 10.36
CA GLY A 170 -21.37 60.45 10.98
C GLY A 170 -20.16 59.74 10.37
N ASP A 171 -19.07 60.49 10.28
CA ASP A 171 -17.71 59.98 10.21
C ASP A 171 -17.34 59.42 11.59
N TRP A 172 -17.43 58.10 11.75
CA TRP A 172 -17.03 57.43 13.00
C TRP A 172 -15.51 57.26 13.00
N SER A 173 -14.81 58.20 13.64
CA SER A 173 -13.36 58.15 13.90
C SER A 173 -13.07 58.47 15.37
N PHE A 174 -13.23 57.50 16.27
CA PHE A 174 -13.10 57.72 17.73
C PHE A 174 -11.65 58.03 18.17
N CYS A 175 -10.69 57.69 17.32
CA CYS A 175 -9.27 57.95 17.52
C CYS A 175 -8.85 59.39 17.15
N ASP A 176 -9.70 60.13 16.44
CA ASP A 176 -9.50 61.56 16.20
C ASP A 176 -9.64 62.36 17.51
N GLY A 177 -8.89 63.46 17.63
CA GLY A 177 -8.84 64.27 18.86
C GLY A 177 -8.12 63.64 20.06
N ARG A 178 -7.71 62.36 20.01
CA ARG A 178 -6.94 61.68 21.06
C ARG A 178 -5.44 61.97 20.99
N LEU A 179 -4.67 61.47 21.97
CA LEU A 179 -3.21 61.54 21.98
C LEU A 179 -2.63 60.85 20.73
N ARG A 180 -1.91 61.65 19.94
CA ARG A 180 -1.29 61.28 18.66
C ARG A 180 -0.02 60.43 18.88
N GLY A 181 0.58 59.91 17.80
CA GLY A 181 1.74 59.01 17.84
C GLY A 181 1.35 57.52 17.85
N HIS A 182 2.24 56.65 17.38
CA HIS A 182 2.00 55.20 17.28
C HIS A 182 1.91 54.52 18.66
N GLU A 183 2.50 55.15 19.66
CA GLU A 183 2.50 54.77 21.07
C GLU A 183 1.16 55.01 21.76
N LYS A 184 0.25 55.77 21.13
CA LYS A 184 -1.14 55.99 21.58
C LYS A 184 -2.11 55.74 20.43
N PHE A 185 -2.73 56.77 19.85
CA PHE A 185 -3.84 56.62 18.88
C PHE A 185 -3.50 57.03 17.44
N GLY A 186 -2.33 57.60 17.16
CA GLY A 186 -1.93 58.09 15.83
C GLY A 186 -1.77 57.01 14.73
N SER A 187 -1.83 55.74 15.09
CA SER A 187 -1.87 54.60 14.16
C SER A 187 -3.00 53.62 14.48
N CYS A 188 -4.10 54.13 15.04
CA CYS A 188 -5.24 53.35 15.54
C CYS A 188 -5.80 52.31 14.56
N GLN A 189 -5.93 52.65 13.27
CA GLN A 189 -6.54 51.81 12.23
C GLN A 189 -7.94 51.28 12.61
N GLN A 190 -8.81 52.16 13.11
CA GLN A 190 -10.21 51.84 13.38
C GLN A 190 -10.88 51.19 12.16
N GLY A 191 -11.59 50.09 12.40
CA GLY A 191 -12.40 49.46 11.37
C GLY A 191 -11.63 48.47 10.49
N VAL A 192 -10.48 47.95 10.96
CA VAL A 192 -9.94 46.66 10.48
C VAL A 192 -10.97 45.55 10.70
N ALA A 193 -11.62 45.59 11.86
CA ALA A 193 -12.87 44.90 12.11
C ALA A 193 -13.91 45.88 12.67
N ALA A 194 -15.16 45.66 12.29
CA ALA A 194 -16.33 46.30 12.84
C ALA A 194 -17.48 45.29 12.76
N THR A 195 -18.36 45.26 13.76
CA THR A 195 -19.55 44.40 13.74
C THR A 195 -20.70 45.01 14.54
N PHE A 196 -21.92 44.56 14.27
CA PHE A 196 -23.09 44.86 15.09
C PHE A 196 -23.29 43.76 16.13
N THR A 197 -23.83 44.11 17.29
CA THR A 197 -24.24 43.09 18.24
C THR A 197 -25.44 42.30 17.73
N LYS A 198 -25.52 41.01 18.08
CA LYS A 198 -26.64 40.13 17.65
C LYS A 198 -28.01 40.53 18.23
N ASP A 199 -28.03 41.39 19.24
CA ASP A 199 -29.23 42.04 19.78
C ASP A 199 -29.45 43.47 19.21
N PHE A 200 -28.63 43.87 18.24
CA PHE A 200 -28.70 45.12 17.48
C PHE A 200 -28.56 46.42 18.28
N HIS A 201 -28.14 46.36 19.54
CA HIS A 201 -28.01 47.52 20.43
C HIS A 201 -26.73 48.34 20.20
N TYR A 202 -25.60 47.69 19.88
CA TYR A 202 -24.29 48.35 19.79
C TYR A 202 -23.62 48.11 18.44
N ILE A 203 -22.74 49.03 18.09
CA ILE A 203 -21.67 48.85 17.11
C ILE A 203 -20.36 48.60 17.86
N VAL A 204 -19.53 47.69 17.34
CA VAL A 204 -18.26 47.29 17.94
C VAL A 204 -17.16 47.57 16.93
N PHE A 205 -16.14 48.31 17.34
CA PHE A 205 -14.99 48.68 16.52
C PHE A 205 -13.71 48.04 17.05
N GLY A 206 -12.91 47.49 16.13
CA GLY A 206 -11.57 47.01 16.38
C GLY A 206 -10.54 48.01 15.87
N ALA A 207 -9.54 48.31 16.70
CA ALA A 207 -8.46 49.24 16.39
C ALA A 207 -7.11 48.60 16.78
N PRO A 208 -6.56 47.70 15.94
CA PRO A 208 -5.41 46.87 16.32
C PRO A 208 -4.08 47.64 16.39
N GLY A 209 -4.02 48.88 15.89
CA GLY A 209 -2.79 49.67 15.83
C GLY A 209 -2.56 50.63 17.01
N THR A 210 -3.53 50.76 17.93
CA THR A 210 -3.37 51.57 19.15
C THR A 210 -2.32 50.98 20.10
N TYR A 211 -1.67 51.85 20.89
CA TYR A 211 -0.70 51.48 21.93
C TYR A 211 0.43 50.59 21.41
N ASN A 212 1.23 51.08 20.45
CA ASN A 212 2.30 50.30 19.81
C ASN A 212 1.80 48.95 19.25
N TRP A 213 0.66 48.97 18.57
CA TRP A 213 -0.02 47.81 18.03
C TRP A 213 -0.40 46.72 19.06
N LYS A 214 -0.61 47.09 20.33
CA LYS A 214 -1.26 46.20 21.30
C LYS A 214 -2.72 45.97 20.91
N GLY A 215 -3.38 47.03 20.46
CA GLY A 215 -4.75 47.04 19.93
C GLY A 215 -5.84 47.13 21.00
N ILE A 216 -7.02 47.61 20.62
CA ILE A 216 -8.20 47.72 21.49
C ILE A 216 -9.50 47.32 20.79
N VAL A 217 -10.52 47.08 21.62
CA VAL A 217 -11.92 46.95 21.21
C VAL A 217 -12.71 48.08 21.88
N ARG A 218 -13.61 48.69 21.11
CA ARG A 218 -14.53 49.73 21.55
C ARG A 218 -15.96 49.34 21.19
N VAL A 219 -16.90 49.61 22.09
CA VAL A 219 -18.34 49.35 21.92
C VAL A 219 -19.09 50.66 22.11
N GLU A 220 -19.88 51.05 21.11
CA GLU A 220 -20.66 52.30 21.11
C GLU A 220 -22.15 52.00 20.93
N GLN A 221 -23.00 52.73 21.64
CA GLN A 221 -24.46 52.58 21.61
C GLN A 221 -25.03 53.16 20.32
N LYS A 222 -26.07 52.52 19.76
CA LYS A 222 -26.69 52.99 18.51
C LYS A 222 -28.21 53.13 18.53
N ASN A 223 -28.95 52.36 19.34
CA ASN A 223 -30.40 52.25 19.16
C ASN A 223 -31.22 53.27 19.98
N ASN A 224 -31.92 54.17 19.28
CA ASN A 224 -32.79 55.23 19.81
C ASN A 224 -33.84 54.73 20.82
N THR A 225 -34.27 53.47 20.75
CA THR A 225 -35.31 52.87 21.61
C THR A 225 -35.07 53.01 23.11
N PHE A 226 -33.83 53.29 23.55
CA PHE A 226 -33.57 53.58 24.96
C PHE A 226 -34.13 54.94 25.42
N PHE A 227 -34.21 55.95 24.55
CA PHE A 227 -34.92 57.21 24.85
C PHE A 227 -36.41 56.93 25.16
N ASP A 228 -37.06 56.08 24.37
CA ASP A 228 -38.44 55.65 24.62
C ASP A 228 -38.58 54.82 25.92
N MET A 229 -37.55 54.04 26.27
CA MET A 229 -37.45 53.33 27.56
C MET A 229 -36.90 54.22 28.70
N ASN A 230 -36.77 55.53 28.48
CA ASN A 230 -36.36 56.55 29.46
C ASN A 230 -34.97 56.28 30.09
N ILE A 231 -34.03 55.80 29.28
CA ILE A 231 -32.61 55.61 29.61
C ILE A 231 -31.79 56.33 28.53
N PHE A 232 -30.76 57.07 28.94
CA PHE A 232 -30.04 58.00 28.07
C PHE A 232 -28.53 57.73 28.00
N GLU A 233 -28.05 56.73 28.75
CA GLU A 233 -26.64 56.47 29.04
C GLU A 233 -26.39 54.95 29.08
N ASP A 234 -25.79 54.36 28.04
CA ASP A 234 -25.22 53.00 28.12
C ASP A 234 -23.96 52.84 27.24
N GLY A 235 -22.84 53.41 27.71
CA GLY A 235 -21.55 53.40 27.04
C GLY A 235 -21.06 54.80 26.66
N PRO A 236 -19.94 54.93 25.92
CA PRO A 236 -19.17 53.85 25.29
C PRO A 236 -18.41 52.96 26.28
N TYR A 237 -18.01 51.76 25.85
CA TYR A 237 -17.15 50.85 26.61
C TYR A 237 -15.87 50.56 25.84
N GLU A 238 -14.71 50.61 26.49
CA GLU A 238 -13.42 50.42 25.82
C GLU A 238 -12.45 49.54 26.63
N VAL A 239 -11.66 48.73 25.92
CA VAL A 239 -10.50 48.02 26.50
C VAL A 239 -9.39 49.04 26.72
N GLY A 240 -9.03 49.32 27.98
CA GLY A 240 -8.17 50.45 28.34
C GLY A 240 -8.91 51.59 29.07
N GLY A 241 -10.25 51.57 29.04
CA GLY A 241 -11.11 52.57 29.67
C GLY A 241 -11.19 53.88 28.89
N GLU A 242 -12.41 54.38 28.67
CA GLU A 242 -12.66 55.56 27.83
C GLU A 242 -12.07 56.86 28.41
N THR A 243 -12.06 57.01 29.73
CA THR A 243 -11.45 58.16 30.40
C THR A 243 -9.97 57.95 30.64
N ASP A 244 -9.60 56.71 30.99
CA ASP A 244 -8.32 56.39 31.60
C ASP A 244 -7.24 56.20 30.54
N HIS A 245 -7.60 55.66 29.37
CA HIS A 245 -6.70 55.37 28.25
C HIS A 245 -5.44 54.59 28.69
N ASP A 246 -5.61 53.65 29.62
CA ASP A 246 -4.52 52.92 30.27
C ASP A 246 -4.21 51.62 29.50
N GLU A 247 -3.04 51.62 28.85
CA GLU A 247 -2.50 50.46 28.13
C GLU A 247 -2.30 49.23 29.03
N SER A 248 -2.17 49.40 30.34
CA SER A 248 -1.98 48.30 31.31
C SER A 248 -3.23 47.43 31.45
N LEU A 249 -4.42 48.00 31.24
CA LEU A 249 -5.72 47.30 31.33
C LEU A 249 -6.02 46.44 30.09
N VAL A 250 -5.25 46.61 28.99
CA VAL A 250 -5.43 45.83 27.76
C VAL A 250 -4.92 44.39 27.98
N PRO A 251 -5.78 43.35 27.90
CA PRO A 251 -5.56 42.04 28.53
C PRO A 251 -4.74 41.04 27.70
N VAL A 252 -3.89 41.53 26.80
CA VAL A 252 -3.01 40.72 25.95
C VAL A 252 -1.54 41.11 26.19
N PRO A 253 -0.59 40.15 26.16
CA PRO A 253 0.81 40.43 26.42
C PRO A 253 1.44 41.34 25.35
N ALA A 254 2.54 42.01 25.70
CA ALA A 254 3.39 42.72 24.74
C ALA A 254 4.34 41.71 24.06
N ASN A 255 4.33 41.58 22.73
CA ASN A 255 5.11 40.55 22.03
C ASN A 255 6.00 41.15 20.93
N SER A 256 7.28 40.80 20.93
CA SER A 256 8.22 41.15 19.86
C SER A 256 8.72 39.92 19.13
N TYR A 257 8.86 40.02 17.82
CA TYR A 257 9.82 39.23 17.05
C TYR A 257 10.43 40.10 15.94
N LEU A 258 11.69 39.82 15.58
CA LEU A 258 12.41 40.47 14.49
C LEU A 258 11.57 40.51 13.21
N GLY A 259 11.66 41.63 12.48
CA GLY A 259 10.91 41.82 11.24
C GLY A 259 11.21 40.76 10.19
N LEU A 260 10.20 39.92 9.91
CA LEU A 260 9.99 39.30 8.61
C LEU A 260 8.52 39.52 8.20
N LEU A 261 8.32 39.62 6.88
CA LEU A 261 7.12 40.11 6.23
C LEU A 261 5.83 39.41 6.68
N PHE A 262 4.71 40.14 6.74
CA PHE A 262 3.48 39.87 5.98
C PHE A 262 2.50 41.06 6.07
N LEU A 263 2.81 42.14 5.35
CA LEU A 263 1.76 42.99 4.78
C LEU A 263 1.44 42.47 3.38
N THR A 264 0.17 42.54 2.99
CA THR A 264 -0.43 41.99 1.77
C THR A 264 0.40 42.16 0.49
N SER A 265 1.15 41.12 0.07
CA SER A 265 1.81 41.07 -1.24
C SER A 265 0.85 40.60 -2.34
N VAL A 266 -0.19 41.40 -2.61
CA VAL A 266 -0.91 41.29 -3.88
C VAL A 266 -0.05 41.97 -4.95
N SER A 267 0.46 41.15 -5.87
CA SER A 267 1.37 41.46 -7.00
C SER A 267 2.86 41.33 -6.71
N TYR A 268 3.50 40.41 -7.45
CA TYR A 268 4.93 40.12 -7.44
C TYR A 268 5.63 40.87 -8.59
N THR A 269 5.47 42.20 -8.65
CA THR A 269 5.95 43.02 -9.79
C THR A 269 6.30 44.49 -9.45
N ASP A 270 6.86 44.79 -8.28
CA ASP A 270 7.79 45.93 -8.08
C ASP A 270 8.35 45.96 -6.64
N PRO A 271 9.67 46.07 -6.42
CA PRO A 271 10.28 46.02 -5.08
C PRO A 271 10.52 47.40 -4.43
N ASP A 272 10.06 48.51 -5.02
CA ASP A 272 10.38 49.87 -4.56
C ASP A 272 9.18 50.62 -3.93
N GLN A 273 8.87 50.30 -2.67
CA GLN A 273 8.23 51.25 -1.76
C GLN A 273 8.96 51.29 -0.41
N PHE A 274 9.24 52.51 0.05
CA PHE A 274 10.24 52.80 1.08
C PHE A 274 9.85 52.28 2.48
N VAL A 275 10.63 51.33 3.00
CA VAL A 275 10.66 51.03 4.43
C VAL A 275 11.47 52.11 5.15
N TYR A 276 10.85 52.84 6.06
CA TYR A 276 11.55 53.77 6.96
C TYR A 276 12.52 53.01 7.87
N LYS A 277 13.80 53.02 7.49
CA LYS A 277 14.87 52.40 8.27
C LYS A 277 15.36 53.40 9.33
N THR A 278 14.86 53.28 10.55
CA THR A 278 15.39 54.02 11.70
C THR A 278 16.88 53.70 11.85
N GLN A 279 17.71 54.74 11.95
CA GLN A 279 19.13 54.55 12.26
C GLN A 279 19.27 54.18 13.74
N PRO A 280 20.11 53.19 14.09
CA PRO A 280 20.38 52.88 15.49
C PRO A 280 21.05 54.09 16.19
N PRO A 281 20.76 54.35 17.47
CA PRO A 281 21.41 55.42 18.23
C PRO A 281 22.93 55.25 18.26
N ARG A 282 23.66 56.37 18.26
CA ARG A 282 25.14 56.37 18.24
C ARG A 282 25.82 56.22 19.60
N GLU A 283 25.05 56.22 20.68
CA GLU A 283 25.54 56.07 22.06
C GLU A 283 24.63 55.09 22.83
N PRO A 284 25.17 54.27 23.74
CA PRO A 284 24.38 53.34 24.54
C PRO A 284 23.68 54.08 25.70
N PRO A 285 22.33 54.05 25.81
CA PRO A 285 21.64 54.59 26.97
C PRO A 285 21.64 53.58 28.12
N ASP A 286 21.78 54.09 29.35
CA ASP A 286 21.57 53.31 30.58
C ASP A 286 20.12 52.82 30.69
N THR A 287 19.97 51.55 31.08
CA THR A 287 18.74 50.92 31.63
C THR A 287 17.40 51.36 31.01
N SER A 288 17.04 50.76 29.87
CA SER A 288 15.66 50.76 29.32
C SER A 288 15.16 49.33 29.01
N PRO A 289 13.83 49.07 29.00
CA PRO A 289 13.24 47.74 28.79
C PRO A 289 12.64 47.55 27.37
N ASP A 290 13.19 48.20 26.35
CA ASP A 290 12.47 48.58 25.13
C ASP A 290 12.24 47.43 24.12
N VAL A 291 11.31 46.53 24.45
CA VAL A 291 10.89 45.38 23.64
C VAL A 291 9.49 45.64 23.04
N MET A 292 9.40 45.72 21.71
CA MET A 292 8.19 46.09 20.96
C MET A 292 6.94 45.25 21.29
N MET A 293 5.76 45.88 21.26
CA MET A 293 4.59 45.45 22.07
C MET A 293 3.43 44.75 21.31
N ASN A 294 3.63 44.37 20.05
CA ASN A 294 2.62 43.81 19.13
C ASN A 294 1.65 42.79 19.78
N SER A 295 0.34 42.93 19.54
CA SER A 295 -0.68 41.89 19.79
C SER A 295 -1.85 41.91 18.79
N TYR A 296 -2.22 43.10 18.29
CA TYR A 296 -3.31 43.34 17.33
C TYR A 296 -4.70 42.93 17.87
N LEU A 297 -5.00 43.21 19.14
CA LEU A 297 -6.36 43.02 19.67
C LEU A 297 -7.37 43.90 18.89
N GLY A 298 -8.53 43.35 18.56
CA GLY A 298 -9.50 44.01 17.67
C GLY A 298 -9.28 43.71 16.19
N PHE A 299 -8.44 42.73 15.83
CA PHE A 299 -8.23 42.33 14.43
C PHE A 299 -9.46 41.62 13.82
N SER A 300 -10.19 40.86 14.64
CA SER A 300 -11.45 40.20 14.27
C SER A 300 -12.46 40.36 15.42
N LEU A 301 -13.75 40.34 15.09
CA LEU A 301 -14.85 40.63 16.03
C LEU A 301 -16.11 39.81 15.73
N ASP A 302 -16.74 39.30 16.80
CA ASP A 302 -18.13 38.80 16.81
C ASP A 302 -18.72 39.01 18.23
N SER A 303 -19.99 38.69 18.46
CA SER A 303 -20.64 38.82 19.76
C SER A 303 -21.79 37.83 19.95
N GLY A 304 -22.25 37.69 21.18
CA GLY A 304 -23.46 36.92 21.47
C GLY A 304 -23.84 36.89 22.94
N LYS A 305 -25.12 36.63 23.19
CA LYS A 305 -25.61 36.14 24.48
C LYS A 305 -25.48 34.63 24.52
N GLY A 306 -25.37 34.06 25.71
CA GLY A 306 -25.14 32.63 25.89
C GLY A 306 -23.71 32.18 25.55
N ILE A 307 -22.72 33.08 25.63
CA ILE A 307 -21.29 32.73 25.52
C ILE A 307 -20.73 32.44 26.93
N THR A 308 -20.70 33.45 27.81
CA THR A 308 -20.32 33.30 29.23
C THR A 308 -21.54 33.36 30.17
N SER A 309 -22.51 34.23 29.86
CA SER A 309 -23.79 34.40 30.54
C SER A 309 -24.95 34.31 29.53
N LYS A 310 -26.17 33.98 29.97
CA LYS A 310 -27.37 33.97 29.11
C LYS A 310 -27.97 35.36 28.91
N ASP A 311 -27.83 36.23 29.90
CA ASP A 311 -28.50 37.53 29.95
C ASP A 311 -27.62 38.65 29.40
N ASP A 312 -26.35 38.64 29.82
CA ASP A 312 -25.32 39.58 29.36
C ASP A 312 -24.83 39.22 27.96
N ILE A 313 -24.46 40.25 27.19
CA ILE A 313 -23.74 40.07 25.93
C ILE A 313 -22.23 39.98 26.19
N THR A 314 -21.60 39.00 25.56
CA THR A 314 -20.14 38.85 25.51
C THR A 314 -19.65 39.30 24.12
N PHE A 315 -18.56 40.06 24.09
CA PHE A 315 -17.86 40.42 22.86
C PHE A 315 -16.67 39.48 22.66
N VAL A 316 -16.45 39.03 21.43
CA VAL A 316 -15.37 38.10 21.07
C VAL A 316 -14.40 38.87 20.19
N SER A 317 -13.12 38.89 20.55
CA SER A 317 -12.10 39.58 19.74
C SER A 317 -10.84 38.77 19.56
N GLY A 318 -10.36 38.71 18.31
CA GLY A 318 -9.07 38.12 17.97
C GLY A 318 -7.90 39.09 18.15
N ALA A 319 -6.78 38.52 18.61
CA ALA A 319 -5.47 39.14 18.73
C ALA A 319 -4.42 38.19 18.12
N PRO A 320 -4.33 38.08 16.77
CA PRO A 320 -3.58 37.02 16.09
C PRO A 320 -2.06 37.06 16.31
N ARG A 321 -1.51 38.10 16.94
CA ARG A 321 -0.07 38.18 17.29
C ARG A 321 0.21 38.05 18.79
N ALA A 322 -0.82 37.90 19.63
CA ALA A 322 -0.66 37.71 21.06
C ALA A 322 0.08 36.41 21.39
N ASN A 323 1.07 36.44 22.29
CA ASN A 323 1.89 35.29 22.69
C ASN A 323 2.55 34.53 21.51
N HIS A 324 2.82 35.24 20.40
CA HIS A 324 3.40 34.74 19.14
C HIS A 324 2.61 33.67 18.39
N SER A 325 1.63 32.99 18.98
CA SER A 325 0.70 32.07 18.30
C SER A 325 -0.63 32.76 17.91
N GLY A 326 -1.10 33.68 18.73
CA GLY A 326 -2.38 34.36 18.63
C GLY A 326 -3.32 33.99 19.78
N ALA A 327 -4.28 34.87 20.07
CA ALA A 327 -5.28 34.66 21.12
C ALA A 327 -6.67 35.15 20.69
N VAL A 328 -7.71 34.66 21.37
CA VAL A 328 -9.08 35.21 21.30
C VAL A 328 -9.56 35.53 22.70
N VAL A 329 -9.99 36.77 22.91
CA VAL A 329 -10.44 37.29 24.21
C VAL A 329 -11.97 37.39 24.22
N LEU A 330 -12.58 36.85 25.28
CA LEU A 330 -13.98 37.07 25.64
C LEU A 330 -14.06 38.27 26.58
N LEU A 331 -14.75 39.33 26.15
CA LEU A 331 -14.86 40.62 26.85
C LEU A 331 -16.30 40.84 27.35
N LYS A 332 -16.41 41.43 28.55
CA LYS A 332 -17.67 41.84 29.20
C LYS A 332 -17.62 43.31 29.59
N ARG A 333 -18.77 43.98 29.54
CA ARG A 333 -18.95 45.36 30.03
C ARG A 333 -18.92 45.40 31.56
N ASP A 334 -18.13 46.30 32.14
CA ASP A 334 -18.35 46.77 33.49
C ASP A 334 -19.11 48.10 33.48
N MET A 335 -20.39 48.04 33.87
CA MET A 335 -21.30 49.19 33.94
C MET A 335 -20.82 50.31 34.89
N LYS A 336 -19.84 50.04 35.77
CA LYS A 336 -19.35 51.02 36.76
C LYS A 336 -18.15 51.84 36.29
N SER A 337 -17.35 51.31 35.37
CA SER A 337 -16.06 51.87 34.96
C SER A 337 -16.01 52.25 33.48
N ALA A 338 -17.04 51.91 32.69
CA ALA A 338 -17.01 52.00 31.22
C ALA A 338 -15.87 51.15 30.58
N HIS A 339 -15.37 50.14 31.30
CA HIS A 339 -14.32 49.24 30.81
C HIS A 339 -14.92 48.00 30.12
N LEU A 340 -14.17 47.46 29.16
CA LEU A 340 -14.34 46.10 28.66
C LEU A 340 -13.32 45.19 29.35
N LEU A 341 -13.79 44.33 30.26
CA LEU A 341 -12.97 43.44 31.07
C LEU A 341 -12.90 42.02 30.45
N PRO A 342 -11.76 41.33 30.52
CA PRO A 342 -11.65 39.95 30.06
C PRO A 342 -12.34 38.96 31.01
N GLU A 343 -13.19 38.08 30.49
CA GLU A 343 -13.73 36.93 31.22
C GLU A 343 -12.98 35.62 30.91
N HIS A 344 -12.48 35.47 29.68
CA HIS A 344 -11.69 34.31 29.27
C HIS A 344 -10.77 34.66 28.10
N ILE A 345 -9.67 33.92 27.97
CA ILE A 345 -8.71 34.04 26.86
C ILE A 345 -8.43 32.62 26.35
N PHE A 346 -8.66 32.41 25.06
CA PHE A 346 -8.19 31.23 24.34
C PHE A 346 -6.81 31.52 23.75
N GLU A 347 -5.83 30.68 24.05
CA GLU A 347 -4.48 30.77 23.47
C GLU A 347 -4.31 29.78 22.32
N GLY A 348 -3.71 30.22 21.22
CA GLY A 348 -3.46 29.39 20.05
C GLY A 348 -2.27 28.45 20.21
N GLU A 349 -2.35 27.28 19.59
CA GLU A 349 -1.19 26.39 19.43
C GLU A 349 -0.38 26.72 18.17
N GLY A 350 0.91 26.39 18.19
CA GLY A 350 1.86 26.63 17.09
C GLY A 350 2.40 28.07 17.04
N LEU A 351 3.71 28.21 16.87
CA LEU A 351 4.35 29.50 16.68
C LEU A 351 3.88 30.13 15.36
N ALA A 352 3.52 31.42 15.39
CA ALA A 352 3.04 32.19 14.25
C ALA A 352 1.81 31.59 13.52
N SER A 353 0.93 30.86 14.24
CA SER A 353 -0.28 30.27 13.64
C SER A 353 -1.38 31.28 13.28
N SER A 354 -1.26 32.53 13.74
CA SER A 354 -2.27 33.59 13.60
C SER A 354 -3.65 33.18 14.14
N PHE A 355 -3.66 32.51 15.29
CA PHE A 355 -4.89 32.10 15.97
C PHE A 355 -5.74 33.32 16.39
N GLY A 356 -6.99 33.37 15.95
CA GLY A 356 -7.85 34.55 16.10
C GLY A 356 -7.84 35.49 14.88
N TYR A 357 -7.29 35.06 13.74
CA TYR A 357 -7.36 35.82 12.49
C TYR A 357 -8.80 36.13 12.07
N ASP A 358 -9.70 35.16 12.21
CA ASP A 358 -11.14 35.33 12.05
C ASP A 358 -11.89 34.50 13.11
N VAL A 359 -13.09 34.93 13.49
CA VAL A 359 -13.91 34.32 14.53
C VAL A 359 -15.37 34.21 14.10
N ALA A 360 -16.05 33.17 14.59
CA ALA A 360 -17.49 33.01 14.43
C ALA A 360 -18.13 32.43 15.71
N VAL A 361 -19.27 33.00 16.09
CA VAL A 361 -20.09 32.62 17.23
C VAL A 361 -21.36 31.93 16.70
N VAL A 362 -21.57 30.67 17.06
CA VAL A 362 -22.65 29.83 16.53
C VAL A 362 -23.00 28.70 17.51
N ASP A 363 -24.27 28.38 17.66
CA ASP A 363 -24.74 27.25 18.48
C ASP A 363 -24.86 25.99 17.59
N LEU A 364 -23.83 25.14 17.57
CA LEU A 364 -23.70 24.02 16.61
C LEU A 364 -24.45 22.77 17.07
N ASN A 365 -24.75 22.66 18.37
CA ASN A 365 -25.47 21.53 18.97
C ASN A 365 -26.93 21.85 19.34
N LYS A 366 -27.35 23.11 19.17
CA LYS A 366 -28.67 23.65 19.50
C LYS A 366 -29.05 23.51 20.99
N ASP A 367 -28.07 23.56 21.89
CA ASP A 367 -28.33 23.58 23.34
C ASP A 367 -28.66 24.99 23.88
N GLY A 368 -28.62 25.99 23.00
CA GLY A 368 -28.93 27.39 23.27
C GLY A 368 -27.73 28.19 23.78
N TRP A 369 -26.59 27.57 24.06
CA TRP A 369 -25.32 28.27 24.29
C TRP A 369 -24.58 28.44 22.96
N GLN A 370 -23.83 29.52 22.82
CA GLN A 370 -23.06 29.77 21.60
C GLN A 370 -21.67 29.14 21.75
N ASP A 371 -21.28 28.33 20.77
CA ASP A 371 -19.93 27.83 20.58
C ASP A 371 -19.05 28.88 19.90
N ILE A 372 -17.73 28.75 20.06
CA ILE A 372 -16.74 29.66 19.48
C ILE A 372 -15.90 28.91 18.45
N VAL A 373 -15.87 29.42 17.22
CA VAL A 373 -15.04 28.88 16.14
C VAL A 373 -13.96 29.90 15.77
N ILE A 374 -12.70 29.46 15.77
CA ILE A 374 -11.52 30.32 15.66
C ILE A 374 -10.63 29.87 14.49
N GLY A 375 -10.32 30.80 13.59
CA GLY A 375 -9.38 30.61 12.50
C GLY A 375 -7.91 30.79 12.91
N ALA A 376 -7.05 29.90 12.44
CA ALA A 376 -5.59 29.98 12.52
C ALA A 376 -4.96 29.64 11.16
N PRO A 377 -5.08 30.54 10.15
CA PRO A 377 -4.70 30.25 8.77
C PRO A 377 -3.21 29.99 8.56
N GLN A 378 -2.35 30.40 9.49
CA GLN A 378 -0.90 30.20 9.41
C GLN A 378 -0.42 29.01 10.26
N TYR A 379 -1.33 28.26 10.89
CA TYR A 379 -0.98 27.02 11.58
C TYR A 379 -0.32 26.03 10.61
N PHE A 380 0.83 25.47 10.99
CA PHE A 380 1.57 24.53 10.15
C PHE A 380 2.04 23.33 10.96
N ASP A 381 1.74 22.13 10.45
CA ASP A 381 2.27 20.87 10.96
C ASP A 381 3.02 20.17 9.83
N ARG A 382 4.34 20.07 10.00
CA ARG A 382 5.25 19.51 8.98
C ARG A 382 5.06 18.01 8.78
N ASP A 383 4.72 17.29 9.85
CA ASP A 383 4.65 15.83 9.82
C ASP A 383 3.24 15.36 9.40
N GLY A 384 2.22 16.23 9.56
CA GLY A 384 0.85 16.02 9.08
C GLY A 384 0.49 16.65 7.72
N GLU A 385 1.41 17.36 7.07
CA GLU A 385 1.17 18.20 5.87
C GLU A 385 -0.03 19.17 5.99
N VAL A 386 -0.22 19.76 7.18
CA VAL A 386 -1.34 20.68 7.45
C VAL A 386 -0.93 22.13 7.15
N GLY A 387 -1.77 22.84 6.40
CA GLY A 387 -1.61 24.28 6.11
C GLY A 387 -2.87 25.08 6.49
N GLY A 388 -2.89 25.63 7.69
CA GLY A 388 -4.04 26.30 8.30
C GLY A 388 -4.90 25.34 9.12
N ALA A 389 -5.54 25.86 10.16
CA ALA A 389 -6.44 25.12 11.05
C ALA A 389 -7.61 25.99 11.52
N VAL A 390 -8.69 25.32 11.92
CA VAL A 390 -9.83 25.93 12.63
C VAL A 390 -10.09 25.16 13.92
N TYR A 391 -10.34 25.89 15.00
CA TYR A 391 -10.60 25.35 16.34
C TYR A 391 -12.04 25.63 16.75
N VAL A 392 -12.80 24.57 17.04
CA VAL A 392 -14.20 24.65 17.47
C VAL A 392 -14.27 24.34 18.97
N TYR A 393 -14.61 25.34 19.79
CA TYR A 393 -14.78 25.23 21.22
C TYR A 393 -16.27 25.09 21.55
N MET A 394 -16.70 23.86 21.82
CA MET A 394 -18.08 23.55 22.24
C MET A 394 -18.34 24.08 23.67
N ASN A 395 -19.42 24.85 23.86
CA ASN A 395 -19.69 25.55 25.10
C ASN A 395 -20.16 24.61 26.22
N GLN A 396 -19.58 24.72 27.42
CA GLN A 396 -19.98 23.94 28.61
C GLN A 396 -20.82 24.75 29.59
N GLN A 397 -21.82 25.46 29.07
CA GLN A 397 -22.72 26.34 29.82
C GLN A 397 -21.99 27.53 30.48
N GLY A 398 -21.21 28.26 29.68
CA GLY A 398 -20.39 29.40 30.11
C GLY A 398 -19.04 29.04 30.74
N ARG A 399 -18.74 27.75 30.92
CA ARG A 399 -17.54 27.27 31.64
C ARG A 399 -16.41 26.86 30.69
N TRP A 400 -15.60 27.83 30.29
CA TRP A 400 -14.54 27.62 29.30
C TRP A 400 -13.25 26.95 29.79
N LYS A 401 -12.94 27.01 31.10
CA LYS A 401 -11.62 26.65 31.68
C LYS A 401 -11.05 25.26 31.31
N ASN A 402 -11.89 24.28 30.99
CA ASN A 402 -11.48 22.91 30.66
C ASN A 402 -11.97 22.45 29.27
N VAL A 403 -12.49 23.37 28.44
CA VAL A 403 -12.99 23.05 27.10
C VAL A 403 -11.80 22.79 26.17
N LYS A 404 -11.73 21.58 25.62
CA LYS A 404 -10.77 21.24 24.57
C LYS A 404 -11.38 21.51 23.20
N PRO A 405 -10.67 22.17 22.27
CA PRO A 405 -11.18 22.40 20.94
C PRO A 405 -11.20 21.13 20.10
N ILE A 406 -12.16 21.05 19.18
CA ILE A 406 -12.13 20.15 18.04
C ILE A 406 -11.36 20.86 16.93
N ARG A 407 -10.23 20.30 16.47
CA ARG A 407 -9.39 20.89 15.42
C ARG A 407 -9.79 20.35 14.04
N LEU A 408 -10.09 21.24 13.11
CA LEU A 408 -10.27 20.97 11.69
C LEU A 408 -8.97 21.38 10.98
N ASN A 409 -8.37 20.46 10.22
CA ASN A 409 -7.09 20.67 9.54
C ASN A 409 -7.30 21.04 8.07
N GLY A 410 -6.57 22.04 7.59
CA GLY A 410 -6.45 22.37 6.18
C GLY A 410 -5.51 21.45 5.41
N THR A 411 -5.61 21.51 4.09
CA THR A 411 -4.59 21.00 3.17
C THR A 411 -3.32 21.87 3.24
N LYS A 412 -2.18 21.29 2.85
CA LYS A 412 -0.88 21.97 2.84
C LYS A 412 -0.94 23.31 2.09
N ASP A 413 -0.30 24.33 2.68
CA ASP A 413 -0.19 25.70 2.14
C ASP A 413 -1.52 26.42 1.81
N SER A 414 -2.68 25.89 2.23
CA SER A 414 -4.00 26.38 1.81
C SER A 414 -4.51 27.64 2.52
N MET A 415 -3.91 27.97 3.67
CA MET A 415 -4.41 28.95 4.65
C MET A 415 -5.86 28.70 5.08
N PHE A 416 -6.22 27.43 5.28
CA PHE A 416 -7.52 27.03 5.81
C PHE A 416 -7.81 27.71 7.15
N GLY A 417 -8.98 28.34 7.27
CA GLY A 417 -9.36 29.12 8.46
C GLY A 417 -9.08 30.62 8.35
N ILE A 418 -8.74 31.13 7.16
CA ILE A 418 -8.63 32.59 6.93
C ILE A 418 -9.99 33.30 7.04
N ALA A 419 -11.06 32.58 6.69
CA ALA A 419 -12.44 33.02 6.81
C ALA A 419 -13.23 31.88 7.46
N VAL A 420 -13.94 32.18 8.53
CA VAL A 420 -14.79 31.26 9.30
C VAL A 420 -16.10 31.98 9.55
N LYS A 421 -17.21 31.45 9.03
CA LYS A 421 -18.52 32.12 9.12
C LYS A 421 -19.64 31.14 9.43
N ASN A 422 -20.52 31.57 10.33
CA ASN A 422 -21.84 30.99 10.53
C ASN A 422 -22.68 31.22 9.26
N ILE A 423 -23.12 30.15 8.62
CA ILE A 423 -23.93 30.22 7.39
C ILE A 423 -25.41 29.91 7.64
N GLY A 424 -25.80 29.73 8.91
CA GLY A 424 -27.14 29.30 9.30
C GLY A 424 -27.34 27.80 9.10
N ASP A 425 -28.57 27.34 9.34
CA ASP A 425 -29.00 25.96 9.07
C ASP A 425 -29.27 25.82 7.55
N ILE A 426 -28.21 25.53 6.77
CA ILE A 426 -28.31 25.50 5.30
C ILE A 426 -29.03 24.26 4.79
N ASN A 427 -29.20 23.22 5.61
CA ASN A 427 -29.85 21.97 5.23
C ASN A 427 -31.28 21.81 5.80
N GLN A 428 -31.68 22.72 6.70
CA GLN A 428 -32.93 22.74 7.47
C GLN A 428 -33.11 21.50 8.38
N ASP A 429 -32.07 20.78 8.77
CA ASP A 429 -32.17 19.62 9.66
C ASP A 429 -32.51 20.02 11.10
N GLY A 430 -32.11 21.23 11.50
CA GLY A 430 -32.31 21.84 12.80
C GLY A 430 -31.05 22.45 13.41
N TYR A 431 -29.85 22.13 12.91
CA TYR A 431 -28.58 22.61 13.47
C TYR A 431 -27.93 23.66 12.56
N PRO A 432 -27.44 24.79 13.10
CA PRO A 432 -26.62 25.74 12.35
C PRO A 432 -25.31 25.14 11.83
N ASP A 433 -24.91 25.58 10.65
CA ASP A 433 -23.73 25.10 9.92
C ASP A 433 -22.65 26.20 9.82
N ILE A 434 -21.42 25.81 9.46
CA ILE A 434 -20.32 26.74 9.19
C ILE A 434 -19.68 26.53 7.82
N ALA A 435 -19.14 27.62 7.26
CA ALA A 435 -18.24 27.60 6.13
C ALA A 435 -16.83 28.05 6.55
N VAL A 436 -15.82 27.38 6.00
CA VAL A 436 -14.40 27.71 6.21
C VAL A 436 -13.72 27.93 4.86
N GLY A 437 -13.04 29.07 4.72
CA GLY A 437 -12.27 29.45 3.54
C GLY A 437 -10.82 28.93 3.56
N ALA A 438 -10.34 28.53 2.39
CA ALA A 438 -8.97 28.09 2.12
C ALA A 438 -8.50 28.62 0.73
N PRO A 439 -8.26 29.93 0.59
CA PRO A 439 -8.07 30.58 -0.71
C PRO A 439 -6.78 30.22 -1.46
N TYR A 440 -5.83 29.54 -0.81
CA TYR A 440 -4.59 29.10 -1.43
C TYR A 440 -4.60 27.60 -1.79
N ASP A 441 -5.69 26.87 -1.52
CA ASP A 441 -5.88 25.49 -2.01
C ASP A 441 -6.26 25.49 -3.50
N GLU A 442 -5.28 25.23 -4.38
CA GLU A 442 -5.42 25.33 -5.84
C GLU A 442 -5.80 26.76 -6.29
N ASN A 443 -7.05 26.98 -6.74
CA ASN A 443 -7.58 28.33 -7.01
C ASN A 443 -8.26 28.95 -5.76
N GLY A 444 -8.39 28.18 -4.69
CA GLY A 444 -9.16 28.50 -3.50
C GLY A 444 -10.39 27.61 -3.37
N LYS A 445 -10.68 27.19 -2.14
CA LYS A 445 -11.82 26.31 -1.80
C LYS A 445 -12.56 26.85 -0.58
N VAL A 446 -13.84 26.48 -0.47
CA VAL A 446 -14.65 26.67 0.75
C VAL A 446 -15.21 25.33 1.19
N PHE A 447 -14.98 25.00 2.46
CA PHE A 447 -15.41 23.75 3.09
C PHE A 447 -16.66 24.01 3.94
N ILE A 448 -17.69 23.19 3.77
CA ILE A 448 -18.95 23.27 4.50
C ILE A 448 -18.99 22.15 5.53
N TYR A 449 -19.26 22.50 6.79
CA TYR A 449 -19.35 21.56 7.91
C TYR A 449 -20.71 21.70 8.58
N HIS A 450 -21.39 20.57 8.79
CA HIS A 450 -22.70 20.57 9.42
C HIS A 450 -22.64 20.55 10.95
N GLY A 451 -23.60 21.23 11.56
CA GLY A 451 -23.95 21.06 12.97
C GLY A 451 -24.60 19.69 13.22
N SER A 452 -24.76 19.32 14.50
CA SER A 452 -25.46 18.11 14.92
C SER A 452 -25.71 18.12 16.43
N ALA A 453 -26.58 17.26 16.94
CA ALA A 453 -26.78 17.07 18.40
C ALA A 453 -25.48 16.77 19.18
N SER A 454 -24.43 16.27 18.51
CA SER A 454 -23.10 15.99 19.07
C SER A 454 -22.08 17.14 18.91
N GLY A 455 -22.50 18.31 18.42
CA GLY A 455 -21.62 19.38 17.94
C GLY A 455 -21.27 19.22 16.47
N ILE A 456 -20.08 19.67 16.06
CA ILE A 456 -19.71 19.70 14.63
C ILE A 456 -19.39 18.32 14.03
N ILE A 457 -19.87 18.07 12.81
CA ILE A 457 -19.43 16.94 11.99
C ILE A 457 -18.06 17.28 11.39
N THR A 458 -17.00 16.61 11.85
CA THR A 458 -15.59 16.94 11.49
C THR A 458 -15.19 16.66 10.04
N LYS A 459 -16.02 15.94 9.28
CA LYS A 459 -15.82 15.71 7.85
C LYS A 459 -16.66 16.74 7.05
N PRO A 460 -16.06 17.49 6.11
CA PRO A 460 -16.82 18.43 5.30
C PRO A 460 -17.86 17.68 4.47
N THR A 461 -19.09 18.19 4.45
CA THR A 461 -20.23 17.58 3.76
C THR A 461 -20.35 18.04 2.31
N GLN A 462 -19.82 19.23 2.03
CA GLN A 462 -19.65 19.78 0.70
C GLN A 462 -18.35 20.60 0.65
N VAL A 463 -17.69 20.62 -0.51
CA VAL A 463 -16.57 21.50 -0.83
C VAL A 463 -16.90 22.27 -2.09
N LEU A 464 -16.75 23.59 -2.05
CA LEU A 464 -16.93 24.50 -3.16
C LEU A 464 -15.56 24.81 -3.75
N GLU A 465 -15.36 24.50 -5.04
CA GLU A 465 -14.11 24.78 -5.76
C GLU A 465 -14.19 26.12 -6.49
N GLY A 466 -13.15 26.94 -6.38
CA GLY A 466 -13.06 28.25 -7.01
C GLY A 466 -12.63 28.20 -8.48
N ASN A 467 -13.32 28.98 -9.33
CA ASN A 467 -12.90 29.22 -10.72
C ASN A 467 -11.97 30.44 -10.86
N SER A 468 -11.80 31.24 -9.80
CA SER A 468 -10.91 32.40 -9.73
C SER A 468 -9.97 32.26 -8.54
N ARG A 469 -8.72 32.75 -8.66
CA ARG A 469 -7.69 32.60 -7.60
C ARG A 469 -8.12 33.30 -6.32
N PHE A 470 -7.69 32.78 -5.17
CA PHE A 470 -8.02 33.30 -3.85
C PHE A 470 -9.52 33.23 -3.50
N PHE A 471 -10.26 32.30 -4.11
CA PHE A 471 -11.66 32.04 -3.79
C PHE A 471 -11.82 31.49 -2.38
N GLY A 472 -12.72 32.07 -1.58
CA GLY A 472 -12.85 31.73 -0.16
C GLY A 472 -12.06 32.65 0.78
N TYR A 473 -11.53 33.78 0.28
CA TYR A 473 -10.91 34.80 1.14
C TYR A 473 -11.94 35.50 2.04
N SER A 474 -13.16 35.68 1.55
CA SER A 474 -14.29 36.21 2.31
C SER A 474 -15.54 35.38 2.06
N ILE A 475 -16.42 35.31 3.06
CA ILE A 475 -17.65 34.52 3.03
C ILE A 475 -18.76 35.32 3.70
N ALA A 476 -19.96 35.28 3.16
CA ALA A 476 -21.20 35.70 3.82
C ALA A 476 -22.28 34.61 3.65
N GLY A 477 -23.18 34.50 4.61
CA GLY A 477 -24.26 33.51 4.61
C GLY A 477 -25.32 33.85 5.66
N ASN A 478 -26.06 32.84 6.13
CA ASN A 478 -27.11 32.98 7.14
C ASN A 478 -28.26 33.92 6.73
N MET A 479 -28.48 34.09 5.42
CA MET A 479 -29.64 34.77 4.86
C MET A 479 -30.10 34.04 3.60
N ASP A 480 -31.39 33.69 3.56
CA ASP A 480 -32.09 33.29 2.33
C ASP A 480 -32.11 34.51 1.39
N LEU A 481 -31.52 34.41 0.20
CA LEU A 481 -31.46 35.50 -0.78
C LEU A 481 -32.54 35.33 -1.85
N ASP A 482 -32.80 34.12 -2.35
CA ASP A 482 -33.72 33.89 -3.49
C ASP A 482 -35.20 33.63 -3.16
N LYS A 483 -35.57 33.61 -1.86
CA LYS A 483 -36.91 33.37 -1.29
C LYS A 483 -37.34 31.90 -1.25
N ASN A 484 -36.40 30.96 -1.34
CA ASN A 484 -36.68 29.51 -1.22
C ASN A 484 -36.77 28.97 0.23
N SER A 485 -36.55 29.81 1.26
CA SER A 485 -36.52 29.49 2.69
C SER A 485 -35.27 28.76 3.23
N TYR A 486 -34.25 28.53 2.41
CA TYR A 486 -32.93 28.03 2.84
C TYR A 486 -31.90 29.18 2.80
N PRO A 487 -30.99 29.30 3.78
CA PRO A 487 -29.90 30.28 3.71
C PRO A 487 -28.97 30.01 2.52
N ASP A 488 -28.59 31.07 1.81
CA ASP A 488 -27.65 31.01 0.69
C ASP A 488 -26.23 31.37 1.16
N VAL A 489 -25.21 31.13 0.32
CA VAL A 489 -23.80 31.42 0.64
C VAL A 489 -23.14 32.22 -0.48
N ALA A 490 -22.55 33.37 -0.13
CA ALA A 490 -21.74 34.19 -1.03
C ALA A 490 -20.26 34.07 -0.66
N VAL A 491 -19.41 33.87 -1.67
CA VAL A 491 -17.97 33.67 -1.52
C VAL A 491 -17.20 34.68 -2.37
N GLY A 492 -16.28 35.41 -1.75
CA GLY A 492 -15.42 36.38 -2.40
C GLY A 492 -14.07 35.82 -2.80
N SER A 493 -13.46 36.48 -3.78
CA SER A 493 -12.14 36.20 -4.32
C SER A 493 -11.36 37.50 -4.45
N LEU A 494 -10.07 37.49 -4.08
CA LEU A 494 -9.17 38.63 -4.32
C LEU A 494 -8.88 38.87 -5.83
N SER A 495 -9.43 38.06 -6.72
CA SER A 495 -9.44 38.26 -8.17
C SER A 495 -10.70 39.00 -8.64
N ASP A 496 -11.06 40.09 -7.95
CA ASP A 496 -12.15 41.03 -8.28
C ASP A 496 -13.52 40.37 -8.57
N SER A 497 -13.84 39.27 -7.87
CA SER A 497 -15.03 38.45 -8.17
C SER A 497 -15.71 37.89 -6.92
N VAL A 498 -17.03 37.75 -7.02
CA VAL A 498 -17.91 37.19 -5.99
C VAL A 498 -18.83 36.16 -6.63
N THR A 499 -19.01 35.02 -5.97
CA THR A 499 -19.84 33.91 -6.42
C THR A 499 -20.87 33.55 -5.35
N VAL A 500 -22.15 33.57 -5.70
CA VAL A 500 -23.25 33.18 -4.81
C VAL A 500 -23.77 31.81 -5.20
N PHE A 501 -23.78 30.91 -4.22
CA PHE A 501 -24.30 29.55 -4.29
C PHE A 501 -25.67 29.54 -3.61
N ARG A 502 -26.69 29.11 -4.36
CA ARG A 502 -28.05 29.02 -3.84
C ARG A 502 -28.31 27.65 -3.24
N SER A 503 -28.94 27.60 -2.06
CA SER A 503 -29.24 26.36 -1.36
C SER A 503 -30.41 25.62 -2.01
N ARG A 504 -30.22 24.34 -2.30
CA ARG A 504 -31.27 23.45 -2.84
C ARG A 504 -32.16 22.94 -1.71
N PRO A 505 -33.49 22.92 -1.90
CA PRO A 505 -34.39 22.31 -0.94
C PRO A 505 -34.08 20.83 -0.71
N VAL A 506 -33.86 20.47 0.55
CA VAL A 506 -33.51 19.10 0.97
C VAL A 506 -34.78 18.31 1.20
N ILE A 507 -34.93 17.18 0.50
CA ILE A 507 -36.08 16.28 0.63
C ILE A 507 -35.66 14.92 1.16
N ASN A 508 -36.49 14.40 2.06
CA ASN A 508 -36.42 13.04 2.57
C ASN A 508 -37.38 12.17 1.75
N ILE A 509 -36.99 10.94 1.41
CA ILE A 509 -37.87 9.99 0.71
C ILE A 509 -37.87 8.65 1.45
N GLN A 510 -38.95 8.39 2.17
CA GLN A 510 -39.19 7.10 2.78
C GLN A 510 -39.45 6.04 1.70
N LYS A 511 -38.73 4.91 1.79
CA LYS A 511 -38.77 3.80 0.83
C LYS A 511 -39.24 2.55 1.55
N THR A 512 -40.28 1.88 1.05
CA THR A 512 -40.74 0.58 1.60
C THR A 512 -40.85 -0.45 0.49
N VAL A 513 -40.18 -1.61 0.64
CA VAL A 513 -40.24 -2.72 -0.33
C VAL A 513 -40.91 -3.92 0.31
N THR A 514 -41.79 -4.57 -0.45
CA THR A 514 -42.54 -5.76 -0.04
C THR A 514 -42.55 -6.76 -1.19
N VAL A 515 -42.49 -8.05 -0.87
CA VAL A 515 -42.48 -9.15 -1.85
C VAL A 515 -43.54 -10.17 -1.49
N THR A 516 -44.27 -10.66 -2.48
CA THR A 516 -45.35 -11.63 -2.29
C THR A 516 -45.28 -12.75 -3.34
N PRO A 517 -45.18 -14.03 -2.93
CA PRO A 517 -44.95 -14.51 -1.57
C PRO A 517 -43.60 -14.05 -0.99
N ASN A 518 -43.46 -14.07 0.34
CA ASN A 518 -42.21 -13.73 1.04
C ASN A 518 -41.21 -14.91 1.10
N ARG A 519 -41.60 -16.09 0.60
CA ARG A 519 -40.79 -17.30 0.49
C ARG A 519 -41.04 -18.00 -0.84
N ILE A 520 -40.05 -18.71 -1.36
CA ILE A 520 -40.10 -19.48 -2.60
C ILE A 520 -40.25 -20.97 -2.28
N ASP A 521 -41.43 -21.55 -2.52
CA ASP A 521 -41.63 -23.01 -2.53
C ASP A 521 -41.43 -23.53 -3.96
N LEU A 522 -40.45 -24.41 -4.17
CA LEU A 522 -40.11 -24.95 -5.49
C LEU A 522 -41.12 -25.98 -6.01
N ARG A 523 -42.01 -26.51 -5.15
CA ARG A 523 -43.05 -27.48 -5.53
C ARG A 523 -44.33 -26.78 -6.01
N GLN A 524 -44.61 -25.59 -5.47
CA GLN A 524 -45.81 -24.81 -5.82
C GLN A 524 -45.56 -23.92 -7.03
N LYS A 525 -45.78 -24.47 -8.23
CA LYS A 525 -45.77 -23.68 -9.46
C LYS A 525 -46.90 -22.66 -9.46
N THR A 526 -46.55 -21.38 -9.59
CA THR A 526 -47.48 -20.26 -9.77
C THR A 526 -47.82 -20.08 -11.25
N ALA A 527 -49.11 -19.92 -11.56
CA ALA A 527 -49.61 -19.77 -12.93
C ALA A 527 -49.32 -18.36 -13.49
N CYS A 528 -48.07 -18.10 -13.92
CA CYS A 528 -47.62 -16.77 -14.34
C CYS A 528 -46.62 -16.74 -15.51
N GLY A 529 -46.45 -17.84 -16.24
CA GLY A 529 -45.68 -17.88 -17.49
C GLY A 529 -44.15 -17.75 -17.36
N ALA A 530 -43.62 -17.74 -16.13
CA ALA A 530 -42.19 -17.82 -15.88
C ALA A 530 -41.63 -19.18 -16.34
N PRO A 531 -40.36 -19.29 -16.82
CA PRO A 531 -39.76 -20.56 -17.24
C PRO A 531 -39.82 -21.65 -16.15
N SER A 532 -39.39 -21.33 -14.93
CA SER A 532 -39.48 -22.23 -13.76
C SER A 532 -40.92 -22.57 -13.33
N GLY A 533 -41.92 -21.83 -13.83
CA GLY A 533 -43.28 -21.81 -13.29
C GLY A 533 -43.38 -21.11 -11.93
N ILE A 534 -42.41 -20.28 -11.53
CA ILE A 534 -42.44 -19.55 -10.24
C ILE A 534 -42.19 -18.06 -10.44
N CYS A 535 -43.03 -17.23 -9.81
CA CYS A 535 -42.91 -15.78 -9.81
C CYS A 535 -43.21 -15.15 -8.44
N LEU A 536 -42.63 -13.96 -8.26
CA LEU A 536 -42.78 -13.12 -7.09
C LEU A 536 -43.28 -11.74 -7.53
N LYS A 537 -44.25 -11.17 -6.81
CA LYS A 537 -44.65 -9.77 -6.99
C LYS A 537 -43.80 -8.89 -6.10
N VAL A 538 -43.07 -7.95 -6.68
CA VAL A 538 -42.24 -6.97 -5.95
C VAL A 538 -42.93 -5.62 -6.00
N LYS A 539 -43.24 -5.06 -4.82
CA LYS A 539 -43.89 -3.76 -4.67
C LYS A 539 -43.02 -2.83 -3.84
N ALA A 540 -42.54 -1.74 -4.46
CA ALA A 540 -41.85 -0.64 -3.80
C ALA A 540 -42.76 0.59 -3.74
N CYS A 541 -42.79 1.26 -2.59
CA CYS A 541 -43.51 2.51 -2.40
C CYS A 541 -42.58 3.59 -1.90
N PHE A 542 -42.85 4.82 -2.33
CA PHE A 542 -42.10 6.03 -2.04
C PHE A 542 -43.06 7.09 -1.50
N GLU A 543 -42.59 7.84 -0.50
CA GLU A 543 -43.29 8.94 0.13
C GLU A 543 -42.26 10.00 0.51
N TYR A 544 -42.48 11.27 0.15
CA TYR A 544 -41.51 12.34 0.42
C TYR A 544 -42.00 13.33 1.49
N THR A 545 -41.04 13.90 2.22
CA THR A 545 -41.23 15.01 3.16
C THR A 545 -40.13 16.05 2.97
N ALA A 546 -40.44 17.31 3.27
CA ALA A 546 -39.52 18.44 3.13
C ALA A 546 -39.83 19.52 4.18
N LYS A 547 -38.84 20.38 4.46
CA LYS A 547 -38.98 21.56 5.31
C LYS A 547 -38.75 22.83 4.46
N PRO A 548 -39.38 23.97 4.78
CA PRO A 548 -40.55 24.12 5.64
C PRO A 548 -41.77 23.35 5.08
N ALA A 549 -42.81 23.14 5.89
CA ALA A 549 -44.02 22.41 5.48
C ALA A 549 -44.81 23.08 4.34
N SER A 550 -44.53 24.35 4.04
CA SER A 550 -45.04 25.07 2.87
C SER A 550 -44.40 24.64 1.55
N TYR A 551 -43.19 24.06 1.57
CA TYR A 551 -42.52 23.56 0.37
C TYR A 551 -43.17 22.24 -0.08
N ASN A 552 -44.10 22.33 -1.02
CA ASN A 552 -44.95 21.21 -1.44
C ASN A 552 -45.07 21.06 -2.98
N PRO A 553 -43.94 20.98 -3.72
CA PRO A 553 -43.95 20.86 -5.18
C PRO A 553 -44.34 19.44 -5.64
N SER A 554 -44.64 19.29 -6.94
CA SER A 554 -44.72 17.97 -7.57
C SER A 554 -43.32 17.52 -7.99
N ILE A 555 -42.89 16.35 -7.51
CA ILE A 555 -41.52 15.83 -7.70
C ILE A 555 -41.58 14.53 -8.51
N SER A 556 -40.90 14.51 -9.66
CA SER A 556 -40.69 13.28 -10.44
C SER A 556 -39.43 12.56 -9.97
N ILE A 557 -39.58 11.28 -9.67
CA ILE A 557 -38.51 10.39 -9.21
C ILE A 557 -38.39 9.18 -10.15
N VAL A 558 -37.16 8.68 -10.30
CA VAL A 558 -36.87 7.40 -10.95
C VAL A 558 -36.72 6.34 -9.86
N GLY A 559 -37.76 5.53 -9.67
CA GLY A 559 -37.70 4.35 -8.81
C GLY A 559 -37.02 3.20 -9.55
N THR A 560 -36.03 2.57 -8.92
CA THR A 560 -35.33 1.40 -9.48
C THR A 560 -35.45 0.22 -8.54
N LEU A 561 -35.92 -0.91 -9.06
CA LEU A 561 -35.84 -2.22 -8.43
C LEU A 561 -34.66 -2.99 -9.03
N GLU A 562 -33.84 -3.61 -8.19
CA GLU A 562 -32.66 -4.37 -8.60
C GLU A 562 -32.54 -5.63 -7.74
N ALA A 563 -32.43 -6.80 -8.36
CA ALA A 563 -32.21 -8.06 -7.64
C ALA A 563 -30.75 -8.51 -7.72
N GLU A 564 -30.29 -9.20 -6.69
CA GLU A 564 -29.01 -9.92 -6.65
C GLU A 564 -27.78 -9.09 -7.05
N LYS A 565 -27.76 -7.81 -6.66
CA LYS A 565 -26.72 -6.83 -6.99
C LYS A 565 -25.31 -7.34 -6.69
N ASP A 566 -25.08 -7.81 -5.47
CA ASP A 566 -23.72 -8.19 -5.04
C ASP A 566 -23.30 -9.56 -5.59
N ARG A 567 -24.24 -10.50 -5.77
CA ARG A 567 -24.01 -11.76 -6.50
C ARG A 567 -23.45 -11.50 -7.90
N ARG A 568 -24.04 -10.52 -8.63
CA ARG A 568 -23.57 -10.13 -9.97
C ARG A 568 -22.19 -9.46 -9.95
N LYS A 569 -21.88 -8.64 -8.94
CA LYS A 569 -20.52 -8.08 -8.76
C LYS A 569 -19.47 -9.18 -8.57
N SER A 570 -19.82 -10.29 -7.92
CA SER A 570 -18.96 -11.48 -7.80
C SER A 570 -18.89 -12.35 -9.07
N GLY A 571 -19.40 -11.89 -10.21
CA GLY A 571 -19.36 -12.62 -11.49
C GLY A 571 -20.35 -13.80 -11.61
N LEU A 572 -21.23 -14.00 -10.62
CA LEU A 572 -22.23 -15.07 -10.65
C LEU A 572 -23.49 -14.62 -11.41
N SER A 573 -24.06 -15.53 -12.20
CA SER A 573 -25.33 -15.28 -12.89
C SER A 573 -26.49 -15.09 -11.91
N SER A 574 -27.45 -14.22 -12.26
CA SER A 574 -28.65 -14.03 -11.47
C SER A 574 -29.61 -15.21 -11.62
N ARG A 575 -30.24 -15.59 -10.51
CA ARG A 575 -31.26 -16.63 -10.39
C ARG A 575 -32.66 -16.14 -10.77
N VAL A 576 -32.84 -14.84 -10.99
CA VAL A 576 -34.13 -14.18 -11.24
C VAL A 576 -34.03 -13.16 -12.38
N GLN A 577 -35.17 -12.78 -12.95
CA GLN A 577 -35.27 -11.75 -13.98
C GLN A 577 -36.63 -11.05 -13.88
N PHE A 578 -36.71 -9.73 -14.08
CA PHE A 578 -38.02 -9.05 -14.15
C PHE A 578 -38.66 -9.30 -15.51
N ARG A 579 -39.97 -9.60 -15.52
CA ARG A 579 -40.76 -9.98 -16.71
C ARG A 579 -40.57 -9.09 -17.94
N ASN A 580 -40.35 -7.78 -17.73
CA ASN A 580 -40.35 -6.76 -18.77
C ASN A 580 -38.96 -6.15 -19.08
N GLN A 581 -37.85 -6.68 -18.53
CA GLN A 581 -36.48 -6.18 -18.81
C GLN A 581 -35.46 -7.30 -19.09
N GLY A 582 -34.31 -6.92 -19.66
CA GLY A 582 -33.34 -7.81 -20.28
C GLY A 582 -32.31 -8.44 -19.33
N SER A 583 -31.03 -8.32 -19.68
CA SER A 583 -29.91 -9.06 -19.05
C SER A 583 -29.45 -8.54 -17.68
N GLU A 584 -29.88 -7.35 -17.25
CA GLU A 584 -29.87 -7.02 -15.83
C GLU A 584 -31.19 -7.42 -15.17
N PRO A 585 -31.18 -8.11 -14.01
CA PRO A 585 -32.36 -8.37 -13.19
C PRO A 585 -32.79 -7.07 -12.47
N LYS A 586 -33.37 -6.16 -13.26
CA LYS A 586 -33.59 -4.77 -12.92
C LYS A 586 -34.92 -4.29 -13.49
N TYR A 587 -35.49 -3.25 -12.90
CA TYR A 587 -36.70 -2.60 -13.39
C TYR A 587 -36.73 -1.14 -12.95
N THR A 588 -36.90 -0.23 -13.89
CA THR A 588 -36.91 1.23 -13.67
C THR A 588 -38.26 1.81 -14.04
N LYS A 589 -38.78 2.74 -13.22
CA LYS A 589 -40.05 3.43 -13.48
C LYS A 589 -40.01 4.87 -12.98
N VAL A 590 -40.47 5.80 -13.81
CA VAL A 590 -40.72 7.19 -13.39
C VAL A 590 -42.03 7.25 -12.61
N ILE A 591 -42.01 7.92 -11.46
CA ILE A 591 -43.15 8.11 -10.55
C ILE A 591 -43.19 9.58 -10.17
N THR A 592 -44.36 10.21 -10.21
CA THR A 592 -44.53 11.59 -9.77
C THR A 592 -45.25 11.63 -8.42
N LEU A 593 -44.65 12.30 -7.44
CA LEU A 593 -45.19 12.54 -6.11
C LEU A 593 -45.72 13.98 -6.08
N ASN A 594 -47.05 14.16 -6.11
CA ASN A 594 -47.66 15.47 -6.31
C ASN A 594 -47.71 16.34 -5.04
N ARG A 595 -47.53 15.75 -3.85
CA ARG A 595 -47.52 16.45 -2.57
C ARG A 595 -46.74 15.67 -1.50
N GLN A 596 -46.27 16.37 -0.47
CA GLN A 596 -45.70 15.78 0.74
C GLN A 596 -46.65 14.71 1.34
N LYS A 597 -46.07 13.67 1.93
CA LYS A 597 -46.79 12.54 2.57
C LYS A 597 -47.74 11.79 1.63
N GLN A 598 -47.59 11.94 0.31
CA GLN A 598 -48.28 11.09 -0.66
C GLN A 598 -47.46 9.83 -0.93
N LYS A 599 -48.00 8.68 -0.50
CA LYS A 599 -47.45 7.37 -0.83
C LYS A 599 -47.84 6.95 -2.24
N VAL A 600 -46.86 6.70 -3.11
CA VAL A 600 -47.07 6.14 -4.47
C VAL A 600 -46.19 4.91 -4.65
N CYS A 601 -46.70 3.88 -5.32
CA CYS A 601 -46.02 2.59 -5.46
C CYS A 601 -45.80 2.17 -6.92
N MET A 602 -44.69 1.48 -7.17
CA MET A 602 -44.44 0.66 -8.35
C MET A 602 -44.52 -0.83 -7.98
N GLU A 603 -45.07 -1.63 -8.88
CA GLU A 603 -45.17 -3.08 -8.75
C GLU A 603 -44.72 -3.71 -10.08
N GLU A 604 -43.90 -4.76 -10.02
CA GLU A 604 -43.53 -5.58 -11.18
C GLU A 604 -43.34 -7.05 -10.76
N THR A 605 -43.46 -7.96 -11.73
CA THR A 605 -43.29 -9.40 -11.52
C THR A 605 -41.85 -9.83 -11.76
N LEU A 606 -41.25 -10.46 -10.76
CA LEU A 606 -39.94 -11.10 -10.79
C LEU A 606 -40.13 -12.60 -11.06
N TRP A 607 -39.50 -13.11 -12.12
CA TRP A 607 -39.49 -14.51 -12.50
C TRP A 607 -38.26 -15.23 -11.96
N LEU A 608 -38.45 -16.45 -11.46
CA LEU A 608 -37.36 -17.35 -11.09
C LEU A 608 -36.87 -18.10 -12.35
N GLN A 609 -35.55 -18.21 -12.54
CA GLN A 609 -34.97 -18.94 -13.67
C GLN A 609 -35.04 -20.46 -13.49
N GLU A 610 -34.92 -21.21 -14.58
CA GLU A 610 -34.72 -22.67 -14.54
C GLU A 610 -33.30 -23.04 -14.11
N ASN A 611 -33.10 -24.30 -13.67
CA ASN A 611 -31.79 -24.91 -13.42
C ASN A 611 -30.88 -24.18 -12.41
N ILE A 612 -31.48 -23.46 -11.45
CA ILE A 612 -30.76 -22.81 -10.36
C ILE A 612 -30.05 -23.85 -9.47
N ARG A 613 -28.72 -23.71 -9.34
CA ARG A 613 -27.88 -24.53 -8.45
C ARG A 613 -28.00 -24.10 -6.97
N ASP A 614 -27.93 -22.79 -6.73
CA ASP A 614 -27.93 -22.19 -5.38
C ASP A 614 -29.37 -21.89 -4.92
N LYS A 615 -29.89 -22.77 -4.06
CA LYS A 615 -31.27 -22.75 -3.55
C LYS A 615 -31.34 -22.43 -2.04
N LEU A 616 -30.28 -21.86 -1.47
CA LEU A 616 -30.15 -21.71 -0.01
C LEU A 616 -29.99 -20.25 0.40
N ARG A 617 -29.12 -19.52 -0.30
CA ARG A 617 -28.96 -18.08 -0.06
C ARG A 617 -30.25 -17.36 -0.47
N PRO A 618 -30.77 -16.41 0.33
CA PRO A 618 -31.93 -15.62 -0.07
C PRO A 618 -31.65 -14.85 -1.37
N ILE A 619 -32.72 -14.37 -1.99
CA ILE A 619 -32.67 -13.47 -3.13
C ILE A 619 -32.86 -12.04 -2.59
N PRO A 620 -31.78 -11.24 -2.45
CA PRO A 620 -31.90 -9.84 -2.03
C PRO A 620 -32.49 -9.00 -3.17
N ILE A 621 -33.49 -8.20 -2.83
CA ILE A 621 -34.18 -7.28 -3.73
C ILE A 621 -34.05 -5.87 -3.15
N THR A 622 -33.40 -5.00 -3.89
CA THR A 622 -33.07 -3.63 -3.49
C THR A 622 -33.94 -2.65 -4.26
N ALA A 623 -34.49 -1.64 -3.58
CA ALA A 623 -35.06 -0.45 -4.20
C ALA A 623 -34.17 0.76 -3.96
N SER A 624 -33.87 1.51 -5.02
CA SER A 624 -33.30 2.86 -4.96
C SER A 624 -34.25 3.88 -5.57
N VAL A 625 -33.97 5.15 -5.29
CA VAL A 625 -34.68 6.31 -5.85
C VAL A 625 -33.68 7.40 -6.21
N GLU A 626 -33.90 8.04 -7.34
CA GLU A 626 -33.18 9.22 -7.81
C GLU A 626 -34.20 10.29 -8.21
N ILE A 627 -33.90 11.57 -7.98
CA ILE A 627 -34.77 12.68 -8.45
C ILE A 627 -34.51 12.85 -9.94
N GLN A 628 -35.56 13.00 -10.74
CA GLN A 628 -35.42 13.31 -12.15
C GLN A 628 -35.21 14.82 -12.35
N ASP A 629 -34.00 15.25 -12.68
CA ASP A 629 -33.76 16.62 -13.15
C ASP A 629 -34.58 16.88 -14.43
N PRO A 630 -35.42 17.92 -14.47
CA PRO A 630 -36.21 18.23 -15.65
C PRO A 630 -35.34 18.96 -16.70
N ASN A 631 -35.46 18.54 -17.96
CA ASN A 631 -34.85 19.22 -19.12
C ASN A 631 -35.60 20.54 -19.44
N THR A 632 -35.58 21.52 -18.54
CA THR A 632 -36.22 22.82 -18.75
C THR A 632 -35.42 23.70 -19.71
N ARG A 633 -36.06 24.10 -20.82
CA ARG A 633 -35.53 25.13 -21.72
C ARG A 633 -35.56 26.51 -21.06
N ARG A 634 -34.52 27.30 -21.33
CA ARG A 634 -34.23 28.63 -20.76
C ARG A 634 -35.40 29.61 -20.84
N ARG A 635 -35.67 30.34 -19.74
CA ARG A 635 -36.18 31.72 -19.77
C ARG A 635 -34.99 32.67 -19.68
N VAL A 636 -35.06 33.83 -20.34
CA VAL A 636 -33.90 34.75 -20.48
C VAL A 636 -33.83 35.76 -19.32
N ASN A 637 -34.97 36.20 -18.80
CA ASN A 637 -35.10 37.31 -17.85
C ASN A 637 -35.54 36.84 -16.45
N SER A 638 -35.06 35.68 -16.01
CA SER A 638 -35.29 35.15 -14.66
C SER A 638 -34.23 34.12 -14.28
N LEU A 639 -33.80 34.07 -13.02
CA LEU A 639 -32.98 32.97 -12.50
C LEU A 639 -33.66 31.61 -12.76
N PRO A 640 -32.92 30.51 -13.00
CA PRO A 640 -33.51 29.20 -13.09
C PRO A 640 -33.97 28.71 -11.70
N GLU A 641 -35.01 27.88 -11.72
CA GLU A 641 -35.60 27.25 -10.54
C GLU A 641 -34.62 26.26 -9.91
N VAL A 642 -34.53 26.29 -8.58
CA VAL A 642 -33.59 25.45 -7.82
C VAL A 642 -34.24 24.10 -7.51
N PHE A 643 -33.82 23.06 -8.22
CA PHE A 643 -34.38 21.72 -8.02
C PHE A 643 -33.96 21.08 -6.69
N PRO A 644 -34.87 20.37 -6.00
CA PRO A 644 -34.57 19.75 -4.72
C PRO A 644 -33.47 18.69 -4.82
N ILE A 645 -32.90 18.32 -3.68
CA ILE A 645 -31.88 17.28 -3.53
C ILE A 645 -32.28 16.27 -2.46
N LEU A 646 -31.91 15.01 -2.65
CA LEU A 646 -32.11 13.96 -1.64
C LEU A 646 -31.19 14.21 -0.46
N ASN A 647 -31.73 14.11 0.75
CA ASN A 647 -30.96 14.14 1.99
C ASN A 647 -29.86 13.04 1.97
N SER A 648 -28.61 13.44 2.16
CA SER A 648 -27.44 12.55 2.19
C SER A 648 -27.40 11.65 3.43
N ASN A 649 -28.05 12.07 4.52
CA ASN A 649 -28.16 11.32 5.77
C ASN A 649 -29.16 10.17 5.67
N GLU A 650 -30.02 10.14 4.64
CA GLU A 650 -30.92 9.01 4.38
C GLU A 650 -30.29 7.93 3.50
N PRO A 651 -30.50 6.63 3.80
CA PRO A 651 -29.95 5.55 2.99
C PRO A 651 -30.54 5.58 1.58
N LYS A 652 -29.69 5.73 0.55
CA LYS A 652 -30.12 5.82 -0.86
C LYS A 652 -30.93 4.60 -1.31
N THR A 653 -30.62 3.43 -0.75
CA THR A 653 -31.23 2.13 -1.02
C THR A 653 -31.91 1.52 0.22
N VAL A 654 -33.00 0.78 0.02
CA VAL A 654 -33.56 -0.19 0.99
C VAL A 654 -33.59 -1.57 0.36
N HIS A 655 -33.40 -2.65 1.13
CA HIS A 655 -33.40 -4.02 0.61
C HIS A 655 -34.33 -4.94 1.41
N THR A 656 -34.73 -6.06 0.80
CA THR A 656 -35.51 -7.13 1.43
C THR A 656 -35.16 -8.48 0.82
N ASP A 657 -35.17 -9.54 1.63
CA ASP A 657 -34.64 -10.85 1.28
C ASP A 657 -35.74 -11.91 1.14
N VAL A 658 -35.81 -12.53 -0.04
CA VAL A 658 -36.76 -13.62 -0.32
C VAL A 658 -36.07 -14.96 -0.11
N HIS A 659 -36.57 -15.76 0.83
CA HIS A 659 -35.95 -17.02 1.22
C HIS A 659 -36.55 -18.21 0.47
N PHE A 660 -35.72 -19.21 0.11
CA PHE A 660 -36.21 -20.50 -0.36
C PHE A 660 -36.75 -21.35 0.79
N LEU A 661 -37.79 -22.13 0.53
CA LEU A 661 -38.22 -23.22 1.41
C LEU A 661 -37.17 -24.34 1.31
N LYS A 662 -36.56 -24.69 2.44
CA LYS A 662 -35.47 -25.69 2.48
C LYS A 662 -36.05 -27.09 2.64
N GLU A 663 -35.76 -27.99 1.70
CA GLU A 663 -36.14 -29.41 1.77
C GLU A 663 -35.00 -30.23 2.39
N GLY A 664 -35.34 -31.27 3.17
CA GLY A 664 -34.34 -32.14 3.81
C GLY A 664 -33.85 -31.68 5.20
N CYS A 665 -34.48 -30.65 5.76
CA CYS A 665 -34.19 -30.05 7.06
C CYS A 665 -35.40 -30.23 7.99
N GLY A 666 -35.20 -30.17 9.31
CA GLY A 666 -36.25 -30.36 10.31
C GLY A 666 -37.42 -29.37 10.23
N ASP A 667 -38.46 -29.57 11.05
CA ASP A 667 -39.64 -28.69 11.13
C ASP A 667 -39.29 -27.24 11.51
N ASP A 668 -38.12 -27.02 12.11
CA ASP A 668 -37.53 -25.70 12.42
C ASP A 668 -36.95 -24.98 11.19
N ASN A 669 -36.84 -25.65 10.04
CA ASN A 669 -36.22 -25.18 8.79
C ASN A 669 -34.71 -24.87 8.93
N VAL A 670 -34.03 -25.42 9.94
CA VAL A 670 -32.58 -25.31 10.14
C VAL A 670 -31.94 -26.65 9.78
N CYS A 671 -31.13 -26.66 8.72
CA CYS A 671 -30.48 -27.87 8.23
C CYS A 671 -29.24 -28.15 9.08
N ASN A 672 -29.35 -29.00 10.09
CA ASN A 672 -28.24 -29.34 10.99
C ASN A 672 -27.53 -30.62 10.50
N SER A 673 -26.42 -30.48 9.77
CA SER A 673 -25.69 -31.62 9.20
C SER A 673 -24.75 -32.28 10.22
N ASN A 674 -24.31 -33.51 9.94
CA ASN A 674 -23.32 -34.22 10.75
C ASN A 674 -22.28 -34.92 9.87
N LEU A 675 -21.56 -34.14 9.05
CA LEU A 675 -20.47 -34.65 8.22
C LEU A 675 -19.33 -35.18 9.09
N LYS A 676 -18.95 -36.45 8.90
CA LYS A 676 -17.79 -37.11 9.53
C LYS A 676 -16.86 -37.71 8.49
N LEU A 677 -15.55 -37.59 8.70
CA LEU A 677 -14.49 -38.07 7.80
C LEU A 677 -13.59 -39.11 8.47
N GLU A 678 -13.27 -40.17 7.73
CA GLU A 678 -12.26 -41.19 8.07
C GLU A 678 -11.29 -41.37 6.90
N TYR A 679 -10.01 -41.70 7.18
CA TYR A 679 -8.98 -41.85 6.14
C TYR A 679 -8.03 -43.04 6.36
N LYS A 680 -7.40 -43.56 5.29
CA LYS A 680 -6.36 -44.62 5.33
C LYS A 680 -5.34 -44.46 4.19
N PHE A 681 -4.04 -44.52 4.50
CA PHE A 681 -2.98 -44.51 3.47
C PHE A 681 -2.74 -45.90 2.85
N CYS A 682 -2.60 -45.90 1.53
CA CYS A 682 -2.42 -47.09 0.69
C CYS A 682 -1.31 -46.85 -0.36
N THR A 683 -0.70 -47.94 -0.81
CA THR A 683 0.16 -47.97 -2.00
C THR A 683 -0.56 -48.59 -3.20
N ARG A 684 -0.19 -48.17 -4.42
CA ARG A 684 -0.79 -48.63 -5.68
C ARG A 684 0.16 -49.60 -6.38
N GLU A 685 -0.28 -50.84 -6.59
CA GLU A 685 0.54 -51.87 -7.25
C GLU A 685 0.50 -51.76 -8.79
N GLY A 686 1.32 -50.85 -9.33
CA GLY A 686 1.50 -50.65 -10.78
C GLY A 686 0.30 -50.00 -11.46
N ASN A 687 0.04 -50.37 -12.72
CA ASN A 687 -1.06 -49.81 -13.52
C ASN A 687 -2.44 -50.44 -13.22
N GLN A 688 -2.53 -51.39 -12.29
CA GLN A 688 -3.81 -51.95 -11.85
C GLN A 688 -4.30 -51.17 -10.62
N ASP A 689 -5.60 -50.89 -10.54
CA ASP A 689 -6.20 -50.18 -9.40
C ASP A 689 -6.39 -51.13 -8.20
N LYS A 690 -5.26 -51.72 -7.75
CA LYS A 690 -5.13 -52.61 -6.61
C LYS A 690 -4.35 -51.87 -5.52
N PHE A 691 -5.04 -51.60 -4.42
CA PHE A 691 -4.51 -50.84 -3.29
C PHE A 691 -4.11 -51.77 -2.14
N SER A 692 -2.90 -51.57 -1.61
CA SER A 692 -2.38 -52.28 -0.44
C SER A 692 -2.14 -51.28 0.70
N TYR A 693 -2.75 -51.53 1.86
CA TYR A 693 -2.65 -50.66 3.03
C TYR A 693 -1.23 -50.63 3.61
N LEU A 694 -0.79 -49.48 4.09
CA LEU A 694 0.52 -49.32 4.70
C LEU A 694 0.63 -50.07 6.05
N PRO A 695 1.77 -50.70 6.37
CA PRO A 695 2.01 -51.27 7.69
C PRO A 695 2.07 -50.17 8.75
N ILE A 696 1.38 -50.38 9.87
CA ILE A 696 1.32 -49.42 10.98
C ILE A 696 2.40 -49.77 12.01
N GLN A 697 3.40 -48.90 12.18
CA GLN A 697 4.39 -49.01 13.25
C GLN A 697 4.14 -47.94 14.31
N LYS A 698 4.04 -48.35 15.59
CA LYS A 698 3.81 -47.45 16.75
C LYS A 698 2.61 -46.49 16.57
N GLY A 699 1.58 -46.91 15.84
CA GLY A 699 0.36 -46.13 15.59
C GLY A 699 0.40 -45.20 14.38
N VAL A 700 1.50 -45.14 13.62
CA VAL A 700 1.63 -44.32 12.40
C VAL A 700 1.92 -45.24 11.20
N PRO A 701 1.29 -45.03 10.01
CA PRO A 701 1.63 -45.79 8.81
C PRO A 701 3.05 -45.46 8.30
N GLU A 702 3.83 -46.48 7.95
CA GLU A 702 5.19 -46.36 7.37
C GLU A 702 5.15 -46.62 5.86
N LEU A 703 5.53 -45.62 5.07
CA LEU A 703 5.66 -45.66 3.61
C LEU A 703 7.13 -45.90 3.21
N VAL A 704 7.41 -47.06 2.62
CA VAL A 704 8.75 -47.41 2.13
C VAL A 704 8.87 -47.13 0.63
N LEU A 705 9.46 -46.00 0.28
CA LEU A 705 9.65 -45.53 -1.09
C LEU A 705 10.89 -46.16 -1.75
N LYS A 706 10.72 -46.58 -3.02
CA LYS A 706 11.79 -47.16 -3.87
C LYS A 706 11.64 -46.69 -5.32
N ASP A 707 10.57 -47.14 -5.98
CA ASP A 707 10.20 -46.89 -7.38
C ASP A 707 8.76 -46.37 -7.53
N GLN A 708 7.92 -46.60 -6.53
CA GLN A 708 6.52 -46.19 -6.45
C GLN A 708 6.33 -44.69 -6.74
N LYS A 709 5.67 -44.39 -7.86
CA LYS A 709 5.36 -43.02 -8.31
C LYS A 709 4.08 -42.44 -7.73
N ASP A 710 3.14 -43.32 -7.38
CA ASP A 710 1.81 -42.95 -6.87
C ASP A 710 1.58 -43.60 -5.50
N ILE A 711 1.01 -42.84 -4.56
CA ILE A 711 0.33 -43.35 -3.36
C ILE A 711 -1.16 -43.04 -3.45
N ALA A 712 -1.97 -43.67 -2.59
CA ALA A 712 -3.41 -43.42 -2.52
C ALA A 712 -3.86 -43.16 -1.07
N LEU A 713 -4.74 -42.18 -0.90
CA LEU A 713 -5.41 -41.88 0.35
C LEU A 713 -6.89 -42.28 0.22
N GLU A 714 -7.29 -43.36 0.87
CA GLU A 714 -8.70 -43.75 0.99
C GLU A 714 -9.40 -42.79 1.95
N ILE A 715 -10.53 -42.24 1.54
CA ILE A 715 -11.34 -41.30 2.32
C ILE A 715 -12.78 -41.79 2.32
N THR A 716 -13.39 -41.81 3.51
CA THR A 716 -14.83 -42.09 3.69
C THR A 716 -15.48 -40.90 4.38
N VAL A 717 -16.56 -40.38 3.81
CA VAL A 717 -17.37 -39.31 4.41
C VAL A 717 -18.80 -39.81 4.63
N THR A 718 -19.38 -39.51 5.79
CA THR A 718 -20.74 -39.91 6.18
C THR A 718 -21.56 -38.73 6.70
N ASN A 719 -22.88 -38.75 6.50
CA ASN A 719 -23.83 -37.78 7.08
C ASN A 719 -24.94 -38.49 7.85
N SER A 720 -24.55 -39.22 8.90
CA SER A 720 -25.48 -39.97 9.76
C SER A 720 -25.70 -39.23 11.08
N PRO A 721 -26.89 -39.30 11.71
CA PRO A 721 -27.15 -38.67 13.01
C PRO A 721 -26.12 -39.04 14.08
N SER A 722 -25.86 -38.12 15.02
CA SER A 722 -24.92 -38.35 16.12
C SER A 722 -25.44 -39.36 17.14
N ASP A 723 -26.74 -39.35 17.41
CA ASP A 723 -27.44 -40.35 18.23
C ASP A 723 -28.55 -41.04 17.42
N PRO A 724 -28.42 -42.36 17.12
CA PRO A 724 -29.47 -43.14 16.48
C PRO A 724 -30.82 -43.16 17.23
N ARG A 725 -30.84 -42.83 18.53
CA ARG A 725 -32.06 -42.76 19.35
C ARG A 725 -32.78 -41.42 19.24
N ASN A 726 -32.11 -40.36 18.76
CA ASN A 726 -32.71 -39.04 18.57
C ASN A 726 -32.27 -38.43 17.22
N PRO A 727 -32.73 -39.01 16.09
CA PRO A 727 -32.23 -38.68 14.75
C PRO A 727 -32.62 -37.28 14.26
N THR A 728 -33.53 -36.58 14.94
CA THR A 728 -34.00 -35.23 14.55
C THR A 728 -33.11 -34.10 15.07
N ARG A 729 -32.09 -34.40 15.88
CA ARG A 729 -31.17 -33.38 16.42
C ARG A 729 -30.15 -32.88 15.39
N ASP A 730 -29.66 -33.78 14.54
CA ASP A 730 -28.66 -33.51 13.50
C ASP A 730 -28.69 -34.60 12.41
N GLY A 731 -27.78 -34.51 11.45
CA GLY A 731 -27.73 -35.38 10.28
C GLY A 731 -28.79 -35.07 9.24
N ASP A 732 -29.30 -33.82 9.20
CA ASP A 732 -30.08 -33.31 8.06
C ASP A 732 -29.24 -33.28 6.78
N ASP A 733 -29.91 -33.03 5.65
CA ASP A 733 -29.26 -32.90 4.35
C ASP A 733 -28.16 -31.81 4.38
N ALA A 734 -26.94 -32.19 4.01
CA ALA A 734 -25.78 -31.31 3.97
C ALA A 734 -25.66 -30.69 2.57
N HIS A 735 -25.95 -29.40 2.43
CA HIS A 735 -25.95 -28.75 1.11
C HIS A 735 -24.59 -28.16 0.73
N GLU A 736 -24.29 -28.15 -0.58
CA GLU A 736 -22.97 -27.79 -1.13
C GLU A 736 -21.82 -28.48 -0.35
N ALA A 737 -22.02 -29.75 0.04
CA ALA A 737 -21.06 -30.50 0.82
C ALA A 737 -19.84 -30.86 -0.04
N LYS A 738 -18.66 -30.41 0.38
CA LYS A 738 -17.39 -30.67 -0.29
C LYS A 738 -16.28 -31.01 0.70
N LEU A 739 -15.28 -31.74 0.22
CA LEU A 739 -14.02 -31.96 0.89
C LEU A 739 -12.93 -31.16 0.17
N ILE A 740 -12.21 -30.33 0.91
CA ILE A 740 -10.97 -29.70 0.48
C ILE A 740 -9.81 -30.55 1.02
N ALA A 741 -8.99 -31.08 0.11
CA ALA A 741 -7.74 -31.76 0.45
C ALA A 741 -6.56 -30.87 0.02
N THR A 742 -5.75 -30.44 0.97
CA THR A 742 -4.52 -29.66 0.74
C THR A 742 -3.31 -30.56 0.96
N PHE A 743 -2.41 -30.59 -0.02
CA PHE A 743 -1.22 -31.43 -0.05
C PHE A 743 0.03 -30.60 0.25
N PRO A 744 1.06 -31.19 0.88
CA PRO A 744 2.36 -30.54 1.05
C PRO A 744 3.10 -30.47 -0.30
N ASP A 745 4.09 -29.58 -0.42
CA ASP A 745 4.91 -29.38 -1.64
C ASP A 745 5.72 -30.63 -2.08
N THR A 746 5.61 -31.76 -1.37
CA THR A 746 6.21 -33.05 -1.70
C THR A 746 5.22 -34.01 -2.40
N LEU A 747 3.92 -33.67 -2.44
CA LEU A 747 2.84 -34.49 -3.02
C LEU A 747 1.96 -33.67 -3.96
N THR A 748 1.75 -34.18 -5.17
CA THR A 748 0.88 -33.55 -6.18
C THR A 748 -0.32 -34.42 -6.53
N TYR A 749 -1.49 -33.81 -6.69
CA TYR A 749 -2.70 -34.52 -7.10
C TYR A 749 -2.56 -35.15 -8.49
N SER A 750 -2.91 -36.44 -8.61
CA SER A 750 -2.90 -37.19 -9.87
C SER A 750 -4.31 -37.50 -10.38
N ALA A 751 -5.15 -38.15 -9.56
CA ALA A 751 -6.53 -38.53 -9.93
C ALA A 751 -7.37 -38.92 -8.71
N TYR A 752 -8.66 -39.24 -8.92
CA TYR A 752 -9.51 -39.90 -7.94
C TYR A 752 -10.12 -41.22 -8.48
N ARG A 753 -10.56 -42.10 -7.56
CA ARG A 753 -11.28 -43.36 -7.86
C ARG A 753 -12.37 -43.62 -6.82
N GLU A 754 -13.60 -43.88 -7.25
CA GLU A 754 -14.73 -44.21 -6.36
C GLU A 754 -14.80 -45.73 -6.12
N LEU A 755 -14.99 -46.18 -4.87
CA LEU A 755 -14.98 -47.61 -4.53
C LEU A 755 -16.31 -48.31 -4.87
N LYS A 756 -17.43 -47.58 -4.81
CA LYS A 756 -18.78 -48.05 -5.16
C LYS A 756 -19.57 -46.87 -5.72
N ALA A 757 -20.01 -46.98 -6.98
CA ALA A 757 -20.86 -45.97 -7.60
C ALA A 757 -22.16 -45.78 -6.80
N PHE A 758 -22.36 -44.60 -6.22
CA PHE A 758 -23.63 -44.26 -5.57
C PHE A 758 -24.71 -44.05 -6.64
N PRO A 759 -25.93 -44.62 -6.54
CA PRO A 759 -26.87 -44.67 -7.66
C PRO A 759 -27.44 -43.33 -8.17
N GLU A 760 -27.22 -42.21 -7.47
CA GLU A 760 -27.92 -40.94 -7.74
C GLU A 760 -27.05 -39.74 -8.14
N LYS A 761 -25.70 -39.82 -8.06
CA LYS A 761 -24.76 -38.86 -8.70
C LYS A 761 -23.31 -39.29 -8.55
N GLN A 762 -22.50 -38.98 -9.56
CA GLN A 762 -21.04 -39.16 -9.56
C GLN A 762 -20.35 -38.15 -8.62
N LEU A 763 -19.45 -38.65 -7.78
CA LEU A 763 -18.43 -37.85 -7.09
C LEU A 763 -17.55 -37.14 -8.12
N SER A 764 -17.15 -35.88 -7.87
CA SER A 764 -16.24 -35.14 -8.74
C SER A 764 -15.17 -34.40 -7.95
N CYS A 765 -13.89 -34.71 -8.19
CA CYS A 765 -12.74 -33.99 -7.63
C CYS A 765 -12.01 -33.18 -8.70
N VAL A 766 -11.79 -31.89 -8.44
CA VAL A 766 -11.05 -30.95 -9.31
C VAL A 766 -9.87 -30.39 -8.53
N ALA A 767 -8.67 -30.44 -9.11
CA ALA A 767 -7.47 -29.86 -8.52
C ALA A 767 -7.17 -28.45 -9.04
N ASN A 768 -6.43 -27.69 -8.23
CA ASN A 768 -5.86 -26.41 -8.64
C ASN A 768 -4.75 -26.60 -9.71
N GLN A 769 -4.32 -25.49 -10.33
CA GLN A 769 -3.34 -25.54 -11.44
C GLN A 769 -1.99 -26.18 -11.05
N ASN A 770 -1.62 -26.13 -9.77
CA ASN A 770 -0.35 -26.66 -9.26
C ASN A 770 -0.47 -28.07 -8.65
N GLY A 771 -1.67 -28.65 -8.59
CA GLY A 771 -1.92 -29.95 -7.96
C GLY A 771 -1.80 -29.97 -6.43
N SER A 772 -1.60 -28.84 -5.75
CA SER A 772 -1.40 -28.73 -4.30
C SER A 772 -2.71 -28.69 -3.48
N GLN A 773 -3.86 -28.54 -4.14
CA GLN A 773 -5.17 -28.66 -3.51
C GLN A 773 -6.16 -29.33 -4.47
N ALA A 774 -7.00 -30.22 -3.93
CA ALA A 774 -8.13 -30.82 -4.64
C ALA A 774 -9.45 -30.59 -3.88
N ASP A 775 -10.45 -30.08 -4.60
CA ASP A 775 -11.79 -29.85 -4.11
C ASP A 775 -12.71 -30.96 -4.65
N CYS A 776 -13.27 -31.78 -3.77
CA CYS A 776 -14.16 -32.89 -4.09
C CYS A 776 -15.61 -32.57 -3.70
N GLU A 777 -16.51 -32.48 -4.68
CA GLU A 777 -17.95 -32.31 -4.46
C GLU A 777 -18.58 -33.64 -4.02
N LEU A 778 -19.05 -33.71 -2.77
CA LEU A 778 -19.62 -34.92 -2.16
C LEU A 778 -21.11 -35.09 -2.48
N GLY A 779 -21.83 -33.97 -2.64
CA GLY A 779 -23.25 -33.96 -2.98
C GLY A 779 -23.91 -32.62 -2.72
N ASN A 780 -25.01 -32.33 -3.44
CA ASN A 780 -25.84 -31.16 -3.19
C ASN A 780 -27.34 -31.48 -3.41
N PRO A 781 -28.08 -31.86 -2.34
CA PRO A 781 -27.59 -32.19 -1.00
C PRO A 781 -26.80 -33.52 -0.96
N PHE A 782 -25.90 -33.64 0.01
CA PHE A 782 -25.40 -34.92 0.52
C PHE A 782 -26.34 -35.40 1.62
N LYS A 783 -27.19 -36.37 1.27
CA LYS A 783 -28.42 -36.71 1.98
C LYS A 783 -28.19 -37.25 3.40
N ARG A 784 -29.19 -37.12 4.27
CA ARG A 784 -29.28 -37.83 5.54
C ARG A 784 -29.01 -39.34 5.37
N ASN A 785 -28.14 -39.90 6.22
CA ASN A 785 -27.65 -41.28 6.19
C ASN A 785 -26.87 -41.71 4.93
N SER A 786 -26.38 -40.78 4.08
CA SER A 786 -25.49 -41.15 2.97
C SER A 786 -24.03 -41.32 3.40
N SER A 787 -23.30 -42.16 2.67
CA SER A 787 -21.86 -42.39 2.83
C SER A 787 -21.17 -42.54 1.48
N VAL A 788 -20.00 -41.93 1.30
CA VAL A 788 -19.20 -42.02 0.08
C VAL A 788 -17.76 -42.40 0.42
N THR A 789 -17.19 -43.34 -0.33
CA THR A 789 -15.81 -43.83 -0.15
C THR A 789 -15.05 -43.77 -1.48
N PHE A 790 -13.91 -43.09 -1.48
CA PHE A 790 -13.08 -42.89 -2.66
C PHE A 790 -11.59 -42.79 -2.30
N TYR A 791 -10.73 -42.94 -3.31
CA TYR A 791 -9.29 -42.78 -3.21
C TYR A 791 -8.87 -41.49 -3.90
N LEU A 792 -8.04 -40.69 -3.24
CA LEU A 792 -7.21 -39.66 -3.88
C LEU A 792 -5.85 -40.27 -4.22
N ILE A 793 -5.47 -40.24 -5.49
CA ILE A 793 -4.17 -40.72 -5.98
C ILE A 793 -3.23 -39.51 -6.04
N LEU A 794 -2.08 -39.62 -5.37
CA LEU A 794 -1.10 -38.55 -5.19
C LEU A 794 0.27 -39.02 -5.72
N SER A 795 0.93 -38.17 -6.49
CA SER A 795 2.28 -38.41 -7.01
C SER A 795 3.34 -38.12 -5.94
N THR A 796 4.33 -39.02 -5.82
CA THR A 796 5.47 -38.92 -4.89
C THR A 796 6.74 -38.41 -5.56
N THR A 797 6.65 -37.88 -6.78
CA THR A 797 7.80 -37.42 -7.59
C THR A 797 8.67 -36.40 -6.86
N GLU A 798 8.05 -35.51 -6.09
CA GLU A 798 8.67 -34.37 -5.41
C GLU A 798 9.16 -34.71 -3.99
N VAL A 799 8.95 -35.95 -3.51
CA VAL A 799 9.51 -36.41 -2.23
C VAL A 799 11.04 -36.47 -2.30
N THR A 800 11.68 -35.71 -1.40
CA THR A 800 13.13 -35.58 -1.25
C THR A 800 13.67 -36.50 -0.14
N PHE A 801 15.00 -36.59 -0.02
CA PHE A 801 15.64 -37.40 1.02
C PHE A 801 15.43 -36.85 2.45
N ASP A 802 15.19 -35.55 2.59
CA ASP A 802 14.95 -34.88 3.86
C ASP A 802 13.50 -35.02 4.37
N THR A 803 12.60 -35.59 3.55
CA THR A 803 11.20 -35.78 3.92
C THR A 803 11.07 -36.93 4.92
N THR A 804 10.70 -36.65 6.18
CA THR A 804 10.47 -37.65 7.22
C THR A 804 9.00 -38.05 7.36
N ASP A 805 8.09 -37.12 7.11
CA ASP A 805 6.66 -37.27 7.33
C ASP A 805 5.88 -36.61 6.16
N LEU A 806 4.68 -37.13 5.86
CA LEU A 806 3.75 -36.60 4.85
C LEU A 806 2.44 -36.23 5.54
N ASP A 807 2.13 -34.94 5.58
CA ASP A 807 0.94 -34.39 6.24
C ASP A 807 -0.05 -33.85 5.19
N VAL A 808 -1.17 -34.55 4.98
CA VAL A 808 -2.27 -34.10 4.10
C VAL A 808 -3.39 -33.50 4.94
N ASN A 809 -3.75 -32.24 4.70
CA ASN A 809 -4.83 -31.58 5.42
C ASN A 809 -6.18 -31.79 4.73
N LEU A 810 -7.14 -32.33 5.46
CA LEU A 810 -8.49 -32.64 4.99
C LEU A 810 -9.51 -31.77 5.72
N LYS A 811 -10.22 -30.90 5.01
CA LYS A 811 -11.24 -30.00 5.56
C LYS A 811 -12.59 -30.18 4.86
N LEU A 812 -13.61 -30.53 5.64
CA LEU A 812 -14.99 -30.56 5.17
C LEU A 812 -15.61 -29.16 5.21
N GLU A 813 -16.38 -28.80 4.19
CA GLU A 813 -17.19 -27.59 4.15
C GLU A 813 -18.61 -27.90 3.66
N THR A 814 -19.60 -27.18 4.20
CA THR A 814 -21.01 -27.23 3.78
C THR A 814 -21.65 -25.87 4.07
N THR A 815 -22.80 -25.61 3.44
CA THR A 815 -23.66 -24.45 3.72
C THR A 815 -24.79 -24.76 4.71
N SER A 816 -24.92 -26.02 5.15
CA SER A 816 -25.74 -26.43 6.29
C SER A 816 -25.07 -26.05 7.62
N ASN A 817 -25.83 -26.00 8.70
CA ASN A 817 -25.35 -25.60 10.02
C ASN A 817 -24.58 -26.75 10.70
N GLN A 818 -23.29 -26.56 11.00
CA GLN A 818 -22.45 -27.55 11.68
C GLN A 818 -21.16 -26.92 12.24
N ASP A 819 -21.03 -26.79 13.56
CA ASP A 819 -19.90 -26.10 14.21
C ASP A 819 -18.60 -26.92 14.32
N ASN A 820 -18.66 -28.25 14.14
CA ASN A 820 -17.54 -29.18 14.44
C ASN A 820 -16.67 -29.56 13.23
N LEU A 821 -16.57 -28.68 12.22
CA LEU A 821 -15.81 -28.90 10.97
C LEU A 821 -14.33 -28.48 11.08
N ALA A 822 -13.62 -28.98 12.10
CA ALA A 822 -12.18 -28.77 12.23
C ALA A 822 -11.39 -29.54 11.14
N PRO A 823 -10.29 -28.99 10.61
CA PRO A 823 -9.44 -29.71 9.65
C PRO A 823 -8.75 -30.91 10.33
N ILE A 824 -8.64 -32.01 9.61
CA ILE A 824 -8.00 -33.25 10.03
C ILE A 824 -6.71 -33.42 9.23
N THR A 825 -5.58 -33.55 9.91
CA THR A 825 -4.29 -33.87 9.27
C THR A 825 -4.11 -35.39 9.21
N ALA A 826 -3.84 -35.90 8.01
CA ALA A 826 -3.51 -37.29 7.74
C ALA A 826 -1.98 -37.42 7.59
N SER A 827 -1.33 -38.04 8.57
CA SER A 827 0.14 -38.14 8.66
C SER A 827 0.64 -39.55 8.35
N ALA A 828 1.73 -39.67 7.57
CA ALA A 828 2.44 -40.92 7.30
C ALA A 828 3.96 -40.74 7.35
N LYS A 829 4.69 -41.72 7.88
CA LYS A 829 6.17 -41.68 7.94
C LYS A 829 6.81 -42.19 6.67
N VAL A 830 7.82 -41.48 6.18
CA VAL A 830 8.56 -41.80 4.96
C VAL A 830 9.86 -42.51 5.29
N VAL A 831 10.15 -43.55 4.52
CA VAL A 831 11.42 -44.28 4.54
C VAL A 831 11.87 -44.52 3.10
N ILE A 832 13.17 -44.33 2.82
CA ILE A 832 13.73 -44.39 1.47
C ILE A 832 14.86 -45.43 1.43
N GLU A 833 14.82 -46.35 0.45
CA GLU A 833 15.86 -47.39 0.28
C GLU A 833 16.83 -47.05 -0.86
N LEU A 834 18.15 -47.04 -0.57
CA LEU A 834 19.17 -46.62 -1.54
C LEU A 834 19.73 -47.80 -2.36
N LEU A 835 19.40 -47.83 -3.65
CA LEU A 835 19.81 -48.85 -4.63
C LEU A 835 21.27 -48.65 -5.11
N LEU A 836 22.22 -48.68 -4.17
CA LEU A 836 23.66 -48.60 -4.43
C LEU A 836 24.31 -49.98 -4.46
N SER A 837 25.31 -50.16 -5.33
CA SER A 837 26.06 -51.41 -5.48
C SER A 837 27.56 -51.16 -5.72
N VAL A 838 28.41 -52.02 -5.16
CA VAL A 838 29.88 -51.95 -5.29
C VAL A 838 30.48 -53.29 -5.72
N SER A 839 31.47 -53.24 -6.60
CA SER A 839 32.21 -54.39 -7.11
C SER A 839 33.69 -54.04 -7.30
N GLY A 840 34.60 -55.02 -7.21
CA GLY A 840 36.04 -54.76 -7.35
C GLY A 840 36.79 -55.87 -8.09
N VAL A 841 37.81 -55.50 -8.86
CA VAL A 841 38.64 -56.42 -9.66
C VAL A 841 40.11 -55.97 -9.63
N ALA A 842 41.06 -56.91 -9.63
CA ALA A 842 42.49 -56.62 -9.71
C ALA A 842 43.09 -57.05 -11.06
N LYS A 843 44.07 -56.29 -11.56
CA LYS A 843 44.69 -56.44 -12.88
C LYS A 843 46.23 -56.34 -12.80
N PRO A 844 46.97 -57.38 -13.21
CA PRO A 844 46.51 -58.75 -13.41
C PRO A 844 46.02 -59.36 -12.07
N SER A 845 45.16 -60.39 -12.14
CA SER A 845 44.72 -61.13 -10.94
C SER A 845 45.79 -62.10 -10.41
N GLN A 846 46.88 -62.30 -11.17
CA GLN A 846 48.02 -63.15 -10.84
C GLN A 846 49.33 -62.39 -11.10
N VAL A 847 50.27 -62.43 -10.17
CA VAL A 847 51.59 -61.77 -10.26
C VAL A 847 52.73 -62.69 -9.79
N TYR A 848 53.95 -62.38 -10.22
CA TYR A 848 55.15 -63.17 -9.90
C TYR A 848 56.21 -62.31 -9.19
N PHE A 849 56.66 -62.71 -8.00
CA PHE A 849 57.77 -62.04 -7.30
C PHE A 849 59.12 -62.70 -7.63
N GLY A 850 60.15 -61.86 -7.76
CA GLY A 850 61.49 -62.27 -8.18
C GLY A 850 62.49 -61.12 -8.17
N GLY A 851 63.76 -61.42 -8.45
CA GLY A 851 64.86 -60.45 -8.47
C GLY A 851 65.80 -60.58 -7.27
N SER A 852 66.56 -59.52 -7.00
CA SER A 852 67.46 -59.40 -5.85
C SER A 852 66.80 -58.62 -4.71
N VAL A 853 67.07 -59.00 -3.46
CA VAL A 853 66.60 -58.27 -2.28
C VAL A 853 67.22 -56.87 -2.26
N LEU A 854 66.37 -55.86 -2.33
CA LEU A 854 66.71 -54.44 -2.22
C LEU A 854 66.01 -53.84 -0.98
N GLY A 855 66.75 -53.05 -0.21
CA GLY A 855 66.24 -52.35 0.97
C GLY A 855 65.52 -51.05 0.63
N GLU A 856 64.63 -50.61 1.51
CA GLU A 856 63.74 -49.45 1.33
C GLU A 856 64.47 -48.17 0.89
N GLN A 857 65.54 -47.79 1.59
CA GLN A 857 66.34 -46.59 1.29
C GLN A 857 67.11 -46.64 -0.05
N ALA A 858 67.22 -47.81 -0.68
CA ALA A 858 67.91 -47.99 -1.96
C ALA A 858 66.99 -47.84 -3.17
N MET A 859 65.67 -47.94 -3.00
CA MET A 859 64.69 -47.86 -4.09
C MET A 859 64.50 -46.40 -4.53
N LYS A 860 64.55 -46.15 -5.84
CA LYS A 860 64.42 -44.81 -6.44
C LYS A 860 63.29 -44.72 -7.48
N SER A 861 62.79 -45.85 -7.97
CA SER A 861 61.72 -45.94 -8.96
C SER A 861 60.70 -47.04 -8.62
N GLU A 862 59.45 -46.89 -9.11
CA GLU A 862 58.39 -47.87 -8.82
C GLU A 862 58.65 -49.27 -9.40
N ASP A 863 59.51 -49.41 -10.42
CA ASP A 863 59.86 -50.70 -11.03
C ASP A 863 60.81 -51.54 -10.16
N GLU A 864 61.59 -50.90 -9.27
CA GLU A 864 62.52 -51.58 -8.35
C GLU A 864 61.78 -52.25 -7.17
N VAL A 865 60.53 -51.85 -6.91
CA VAL A 865 59.68 -52.41 -5.85
C VAL A 865 59.20 -53.82 -6.20
N GLY A 866 58.72 -54.01 -7.44
CA GLY A 866 58.21 -55.28 -7.94
C GLY A 866 57.03 -55.14 -8.93
N SER A 867 56.20 -56.18 -9.02
CA SER A 867 55.13 -56.26 -10.02
C SER A 867 54.03 -55.23 -9.81
N LEU A 868 53.59 -54.60 -10.91
CA LEU A 868 52.45 -53.70 -10.96
C LEU A 868 51.12 -54.47 -10.77
N ILE A 869 50.27 -53.98 -9.86
CA ILE A 869 48.90 -54.45 -9.65
C ILE A 869 47.98 -53.22 -9.62
N GLU A 870 46.98 -53.20 -10.50
CA GLU A 870 45.94 -52.17 -10.55
C GLU A 870 44.61 -52.73 -10.03
N TYR A 871 44.08 -52.15 -8.94
CA TYR A 871 42.77 -52.50 -8.38
C TYR A 871 41.71 -51.51 -8.87
N GLU A 872 40.67 -51.99 -9.54
CA GLU A 872 39.55 -51.20 -10.05
C GLU A 872 38.28 -51.51 -9.24
N PHE A 873 37.82 -50.56 -8.43
CA PHE A 873 36.54 -50.61 -7.73
C PHE A 873 35.49 -49.84 -8.51
N ARG A 874 34.35 -50.45 -8.80
CA ARG A 874 33.22 -49.88 -9.54
C ARG A 874 32.03 -49.71 -8.62
N VAL A 875 31.49 -48.50 -8.58
CA VAL A 875 30.27 -48.14 -7.85
C VAL A 875 29.17 -47.83 -8.86
N ILE A 876 27.97 -48.35 -8.65
CA ILE A 876 26.80 -48.16 -9.50
C ILE A 876 25.64 -47.68 -8.61
N ASN A 877 24.99 -46.60 -9.03
CA ASN A 877 23.73 -46.11 -8.49
C ASN A 877 22.60 -46.45 -9.46
N LEU A 878 21.60 -47.20 -8.99
CA LEU A 878 20.39 -47.54 -9.74
C LEU A 878 19.17 -46.69 -9.32
N GLY A 879 19.31 -45.82 -8.30
CA GLY A 879 18.25 -44.95 -7.78
C GLY A 879 18.35 -43.50 -8.27
N LYS A 880 17.69 -42.57 -7.54
CA LYS A 880 17.81 -41.12 -7.78
C LYS A 880 19.29 -40.66 -7.63
N PRO A 881 19.76 -39.63 -8.37
CA PRO A 881 21.15 -39.14 -8.24
C PRO A 881 21.48 -38.62 -6.84
N LEU A 882 22.69 -38.90 -6.36
CA LEU A 882 23.12 -38.57 -4.99
C LEU A 882 23.60 -37.11 -4.81
N LYS A 883 23.48 -36.24 -5.82
CA LYS A 883 24.01 -34.86 -5.79
C LYS A 883 23.58 -34.03 -4.57
N ASN A 884 22.41 -34.34 -4.01
CA ASN A 884 21.85 -33.64 -2.85
C ASN A 884 21.98 -34.44 -1.53
N LEU A 885 22.41 -35.72 -1.57
CA LEU A 885 22.35 -36.66 -0.43
C LEU A 885 23.73 -36.87 0.22
N GLY A 886 24.36 -35.78 0.65
CA GLY A 886 25.65 -35.82 1.34
C GLY A 886 26.76 -36.53 0.55
N MET A 887 27.82 -36.97 1.26
CA MET A 887 29.03 -37.50 0.62
C MET A 887 29.14 -39.02 0.81
N ALA A 888 28.68 -39.79 -0.18
CA ALA A 888 28.98 -41.21 -0.26
C ALA A 888 30.50 -41.43 -0.30
N THR A 889 31.02 -42.30 0.55
CA THR A 889 32.44 -42.55 0.74
C THR A 889 32.74 -44.03 0.52
N LEU A 890 33.70 -44.32 -0.35
CA LEU A 890 34.24 -45.66 -0.55
C LEU A 890 35.39 -45.89 0.43
N ASN A 891 35.18 -46.79 1.39
CA ASN A 891 36.15 -47.18 2.40
C ASN A 891 36.88 -48.46 1.93
N ILE A 892 38.18 -48.38 1.66
CA ILE A 892 39.00 -49.50 1.17
C ILE A 892 39.98 -49.92 2.27
N GLN A 893 39.94 -51.18 2.70
CA GLN A 893 40.89 -51.75 3.66
C GLN A 893 42.15 -52.18 2.90
N TRP A 894 43.21 -51.36 2.93
CA TRP A 894 44.42 -51.53 2.14
C TRP A 894 45.50 -52.35 2.88
N PRO A 895 45.94 -53.52 2.36
CA PRO A 895 46.98 -54.35 2.98
C PRO A 895 48.40 -53.78 2.82
N LYS A 896 48.83 -52.94 3.77
CA LYS A 896 50.11 -52.21 3.71
C LYS A 896 51.30 -53.08 4.10
N GLU A 897 51.27 -53.68 5.28
CA GLU A 897 52.40 -54.38 5.92
C GLU A 897 51.95 -55.70 6.54
N ILE A 898 52.82 -56.72 6.53
CA ILE A 898 52.60 -57.93 7.34
C ILE A 898 52.95 -57.66 8.81
N SER A 899 52.47 -58.50 9.73
CA SER A 899 52.56 -58.26 11.19
C SER A 899 53.98 -58.10 11.77
N ASN A 900 55.04 -58.36 11.01
CA ASN A 900 56.44 -58.11 11.40
C ASN A 900 56.98 -56.74 10.96
N GLY A 901 56.14 -55.87 10.37
CA GLY A 901 56.52 -54.52 9.91
C GLY A 901 57.13 -54.45 8.51
N LYS A 902 57.15 -55.55 7.74
CA LYS A 902 57.62 -55.54 6.35
C LYS A 902 56.48 -55.20 5.37
N TRP A 903 56.79 -54.39 4.36
CA TRP A 903 55.89 -53.99 3.28
C TRP A 903 55.29 -55.18 2.51
N LEU A 904 54.00 -55.08 2.17
CA LEU A 904 53.24 -56.07 1.40
C LEU A 904 52.81 -55.51 0.03
N LEU A 905 51.99 -54.45 0.04
CA LEU A 905 51.56 -53.71 -1.15
C LEU A 905 51.86 -52.22 -1.00
N TYR A 906 52.76 -51.72 -1.85
CA TYR A 906 53.07 -50.29 -1.93
C TYR A 906 52.07 -49.57 -2.83
N LEU A 907 51.37 -48.58 -2.30
CA LEU A 907 50.42 -47.79 -3.09
C LEU A 907 51.14 -46.64 -3.79
N VAL A 908 51.14 -46.65 -5.12
CA VAL A 908 51.80 -45.62 -5.95
C VAL A 908 50.88 -44.43 -6.17
N LYS A 909 49.62 -44.65 -6.57
CA LYS A 909 48.63 -43.58 -6.74
C LYS A 909 47.19 -44.09 -6.76
N VAL A 910 46.25 -43.17 -6.59
CA VAL A 910 44.82 -43.40 -6.74
C VAL A 910 44.26 -42.43 -7.80
N GLU A 911 43.51 -42.96 -8.76
CA GLU A 911 42.87 -42.20 -9.84
C GLU A 911 41.36 -42.48 -9.87
N SER A 912 40.54 -41.51 -10.26
CA SER A 912 39.10 -41.69 -10.47
C SER A 912 38.71 -41.59 -11.95
N LYS A 913 37.65 -42.30 -12.34
CA LYS A 913 36.97 -42.17 -13.64
C LYS A 913 35.46 -42.09 -13.41
N GLY A 914 34.79 -41.12 -14.05
CA GLY A 914 33.36 -40.87 -13.83
C GLY A 914 33.03 -40.15 -12.51
N LEU A 915 34.04 -39.54 -11.87
CA LEU A 915 33.91 -38.66 -10.71
C LEU A 915 34.73 -37.40 -10.96
N GLU A 916 34.55 -36.38 -10.12
CA GLU A 916 35.48 -35.27 -10.02
C GLU A 916 36.86 -35.75 -9.53
N LYS A 917 37.87 -34.86 -9.49
CA LYS A 917 39.20 -35.20 -8.95
C LYS A 917 39.07 -35.51 -7.45
N ILE A 918 39.12 -36.79 -7.09
CA ILE A 918 39.07 -37.23 -5.70
C ILE A 918 40.45 -37.14 -5.06
N ALA A 919 40.49 -36.70 -3.79
CA ALA A 919 41.64 -36.88 -2.91
C ALA A 919 41.21 -37.87 -1.83
N CYS A 920 41.80 -39.08 -1.83
CA CYS A 920 41.52 -40.07 -0.81
C CYS A 920 42.39 -39.85 0.44
N GLU A 921 41.86 -40.10 1.62
CA GLU A 921 42.56 -39.90 2.89
C GLU A 921 42.96 -41.25 3.52
N PRO A 922 44.11 -41.34 4.22
CA PRO A 922 45.13 -40.30 4.40
C PRO A 922 46.09 -40.20 3.20
N GLN A 923 46.38 -38.98 2.73
CA GLN A 923 47.30 -38.73 1.61
C GLN A 923 48.74 -39.17 1.91
N SER A 924 49.15 -39.22 3.18
CA SER A 924 50.49 -39.68 3.61
C SER A 924 50.79 -41.13 3.23
N GLU A 925 49.78 -41.95 2.97
CA GLU A 925 49.92 -43.37 2.63
C GLU A 925 49.96 -43.62 1.11
N ILE A 926 49.87 -42.56 0.30
CA ILE A 926 49.97 -42.61 -1.16
C ILE A 926 51.38 -42.17 -1.56
N ASN A 927 52.16 -43.07 -2.16
CA ASN A 927 53.57 -42.88 -2.53
C ASN A 927 54.47 -42.38 -1.38
N LEU A 928 54.37 -42.95 -0.18
CA LEU A 928 55.11 -42.53 1.03
C LEU A 928 56.63 -42.30 0.80
N LEU A 929 57.26 -43.10 -0.07
CA LEU A 929 58.70 -43.04 -0.37
C LEU A 929 59.05 -42.08 -1.54
N ASN A 930 58.08 -41.36 -2.10
CA ASN A 930 58.23 -40.44 -3.24
C ASN A 930 58.98 -41.05 -4.44
N LEU A 931 58.71 -42.33 -4.74
CA LEU A 931 59.35 -43.05 -5.84
C LEU A 931 58.95 -42.43 -7.20
N ARG A 932 59.90 -42.38 -8.13
CA ARG A 932 59.66 -41.89 -9.49
C ARG A 932 58.83 -42.90 -10.30
N GLU A 933 57.76 -42.41 -10.94
CA GLU A 933 56.90 -43.22 -11.82
C GLU A 933 57.64 -43.69 -13.09
N SER A 934 57.37 -44.91 -13.55
CA SER A 934 57.99 -45.49 -14.75
C SER A 934 57.25 -45.12 -16.03
N HIS A 935 57.25 -43.81 -16.35
CA HIS A 935 56.47 -43.18 -17.43
C HIS A 935 56.65 -43.74 -18.85
N ASN A 936 57.57 -44.69 -19.13
CA ASN A 936 57.84 -45.17 -20.51
C ASN A 936 58.11 -46.68 -20.61
N SER A 937 57.08 -47.44 -21.02
CA SER A 937 57.22 -48.76 -21.64
C SER A 937 56.61 -48.72 -23.05
N ARG A 938 57.43 -48.37 -24.05
CA ARG A 938 57.22 -48.91 -25.40
C ARG A 938 57.28 -50.43 -25.26
N ARG A 939 56.13 -51.10 -25.44
CA ARG A 939 55.95 -52.57 -25.44
C ARG A 939 57.26 -53.36 -25.58
N LYS A 940 57.92 -53.66 -24.46
CA LYS A 940 58.87 -54.77 -24.43
C LYS A 940 58.00 -56.03 -24.45
N ARG A 941 57.83 -56.61 -25.64
CA ARG A 941 57.17 -57.90 -25.83
C ARG A 941 58.03 -58.98 -25.18
N GLU A 942 57.88 -59.17 -23.87
CA GLU A 942 58.17 -60.47 -23.29
C GLU A 942 57.02 -61.42 -23.65
N ILE A 943 57.27 -62.07 -24.79
CA ILE A 943 57.03 -63.49 -25.04
C ILE A 943 55.58 -63.95 -24.81
N ALA A 944 54.92 -64.26 -25.92
CA ALA A 944 53.64 -64.93 -25.91
C ALA A 944 53.71 -66.27 -25.14
N GLU A 945 52.76 -66.49 -24.23
CA GLU A 945 52.25 -67.84 -24.01
C GLU A 945 51.54 -68.31 -25.29
N LYS A 946 52.35 -68.74 -26.26
CA LYS A 946 51.95 -69.88 -27.07
C LYS A 946 51.75 -71.04 -26.11
N GLN A 947 50.63 -71.74 -26.23
CA GLN A 947 50.54 -73.10 -25.71
C GLN A 947 51.65 -73.92 -26.36
N ILE A 948 52.73 -74.19 -25.61
CA ILE A 948 53.60 -75.32 -25.86
C ILE A 948 53.09 -76.41 -24.93
N ASP A 949 52.24 -77.24 -25.51
CA ASP A 949 51.86 -78.52 -24.96
C ASP A 949 53.11 -79.42 -25.01
N ASP A 950 53.77 -79.61 -23.87
CA ASP A 950 54.77 -80.68 -23.76
C ASP A 950 54.72 -81.36 -22.38
N SER A 951 54.04 -82.51 -22.40
CA SER A 951 53.83 -83.36 -21.25
C SER A 951 55.12 -84.07 -20.81
N LYS A 952 55.63 -83.75 -19.61
CA LYS A 952 56.38 -84.72 -18.80
C LYS A 952 56.36 -84.44 -17.30
N LYS A 953 55.54 -85.26 -16.62
CA LYS A 953 55.72 -85.80 -15.26
C LYS A 953 56.46 -84.91 -14.25
N PHE A 954 55.70 -84.04 -13.57
CA PHE A 954 56.07 -83.64 -12.20
C PHE A 954 55.42 -84.58 -11.18
N SER A 955 56.17 -84.89 -10.12
CA SER A 955 55.82 -85.90 -9.12
C SER A 955 54.48 -85.61 -8.42
N LEU A 956 53.71 -86.67 -8.19
CA LEU A 956 52.70 -86.69 -7.13
C LEU A 956 53.39 -86.53 -5.76
N PHE A 957 52.68 -86.00 -4.77
CA PHE A 957 53.12 -85.82 -3.38
C PHE A 957 54.26 -84.80 -3.12
N ALA A 958 53.98 -83.53 -3.42
CA ALA A 958 54.53 -82.41 -2.64
C ALA A 958 53.35 -81.62 -2.06
N GLU A 959 53.32 -81.43 -0.73
CA GLU A 959 52.32 -80.57 -0.08
C GLU A 959 52.43 -79.15 -0.67
N ARG A 960 51.38 -78.68 -1.35
CA ARG A 960 51.35 -77.32 -1.86
C ARG A 960 51.10 -76.37 -0.70
N LYS A 961 52.12 -75.63 -0.26
CA LYS A 961 52.01 -74.71 0.88
C LYS A 961 51.73 -73.31 0.34
N TYR A 962 50.63 -72.75 0.81
CA TYR A 962 50.07 -71.48 0.37
C TYR A 962 49.42 -70.80 1.57
N GLN A 963 49.20 -69.49 1.48
CA GLN A 963 48.66 -68.70 2.58
C GLN A 963 47.77 -67.58 2.04
N THR A 964 46.70 -67.27 2.78
CA THR A 964 45.84 -66.11 2.48
C THR A 964 46.15 -64.99 3.47
N LEU A 965 46.44 -63.81 2.93
CA LEU A 965 46.77 -62.59 3.64
C LEU A 965 45.56 -61.64 3.59
N ASN A 966 45.03 -61.31 4.77
CA ASN A 966 43.86 -60.44 4.92
C ASN A 966 44.00 -59.53 6.16
N CYS A 967 43.25 -58.41 6.14
CA CYS A 967 43.25 -57.37 7.17
C CYS A 967 42.65 -57.75 8.52
N SER A 968 42.10 -58.96 8.67
CA SER A 968 41.42 -59.38 9.91
C SER A 968 42.26 -60.34 10.75
N VAL A 969 43.39 -60.85 10.24
CA VAL A 969 44.16 -61.92 10.90
C VAL A 969 45.68 -61.68 10.87
N ASN A 970 46.28 -61.45 9.70
CA ASN A 970 47.75 -61.58 9.50
C ASN A 970 48.42 -60.36 8.85
N VAL A 971 47.70 -59.25 8.66
CA VAL A 971 48.18 -58.09 7.90
C VAL A 971 47.70 -56.79 8.55
N ASN A 972 48.63 -55.85 8.73
CA ASN A 972 48.34 -54.49 9.16
C ASN A 972 47.80 -53.70 7.96
N CYS A 973 46.52 -53.30 8.04
CA CYS A 973 45.84 -52.59 6.98
C CYS A 973 45.51 -51.14 7.35
N VAL A 974 45.57 -50.26 6.37
CA VAL A 974 45.14 -48.86 6.47
C VAL A 974 43.79 -48.70 5.77
N ASN A 975 42.86 -47.98 6.39
CA ASN A 975 41.59 -47.65 5.74
C ASN A 975 41.75 -46.40 4.86
N ILE A 976 41.76 -46.59 3.55
CA ILE A 976 41.77 -45.50 2.57
C ILE A 976 40.32 -45.07 2.32
N ARG A 977 40.01 -43.82 2.64
CA ARG A 977 38.68 -43.22 2.46
C ARG A 977 38.66 -42.39 1.18
N CYS A 978 37.89 -42.81 0.19
CA CYS A 978 37.74 -42.10 -1.09
C CYS A 978 36.34 -41.47 -1.21
N PRO A 979 36.20 -40.14 -1.09
CA PRO A 979 34.91 -39.46 -1.24
C PRO A 979 34.43 -39.48 -2.70
N LEU A 980 33.22 -40.00 -2.95
CA LEU A 980 32.66 -40.20 -4.29
C LEU A 980 31.91 -38.96 -4.80
N ARG A 981 32.60 -37.82 -4.89
CA ARG A 981 31.99 -36.55 -5.36
C ARG A 981 31.57 -36.63 -6.83
N GLY A 982 30.31 -36.29 -7.10
CA GLY A 982 29.74 -36.31 -8.45
C GLY A 982 29.18 -37.67 -8.91
N LEU A 983 28.90 -38.61 -7.99
CA LEU A 983 28.31 -39.92 -8.33
C LEU A 983 26.84 -39.80 -8.78
N ASP A 984 26.63 -39.64 -10.09
CA ASP A 984 25.29 -39.69 -10.70
C ASP A 984 24.80 -41.14 -10.86
N SER A 985 25.51 -41.94 -11.67
CA SER A 985 25.08 -43.29 -12.08
C SER A 985 26.17 -44.37 -11.96
N LYS A 986 27.40 -44.08 -12.38
CA LYS A 986 28.51 -45.04 -12.33
C LYS A 986 29.86 -44.35 -12.18
N ALA A 987 30.65 -44.83 -11.23
CA ALA A 987 32.02 -44.41 -10.99
C ALA A 987 32.99 -45.59 -10.96
N SER A 988 34.27 -45.33 -11.21
CA SER A 988 35.33 -46.25 -10.81
C SER A 988 36.53 -45.55 -10.18
N VAL A 989 37.08 -46.19 -9.15
CA VAL A 989 38.30 -45.79 -8.43
C VAL A 989 39.38 -46.81 -8.75
N LEU A 990 40.53 -46.35 -9.22
CA LEU A 990 41.66 -47.15 -9.68
C LEU A 990 42.86 -46.92 -8.74
N LEU A 991 43.31 -47.96 -8.05
CA LEU A 991 44.49 -47.91 -7.18
C LEU A 991 45.64 -48.60 -7.91
N ARG A 992 46.69 -47.84 -8.23
CA ARG A 992 47.93 -48.34 -8.83
C ARG A 992 48.90 -48.70 -7.70
N SER A 993 49.30 -49.97 -7.65
CA SER A 993 50.15 -50.50 -6.56
C SER A 993 51.27 -51.41 -7.07
N ARG A 994 52.26 -51.63 -6.22
CA ARG A 994 53.40 -52.52 -6.48
C ARG A 994 53.48 -53.59 -5.40
N LEU A 995 53.68 -54.84 -5.81
CA LEU A 995 54.03 -55.94 -4.93
C LEU A 995 55.46 -55.75 -4.41
N TRP A 996 55.70 -55.85 -3.11
CA TRP A 996 57.03 -55.60 -2.54
C TRP A 996 57.93 -56.86 -2.60
N ASN A 997 58.63 -57.06 -3.73
CA ASN A 997 59.31 -58.33 -4.04
C ASN A 997 60.31 -58.79 -2.95
N SER A 998 61.03 -57.87 -2.28
CA SER A 998 61.98 -58.21 -1.21
C SER A 998 61.32 -58.99 -0.06
N THR A 999 60.13 -58.59 0.39
CA THR A 999 59.40 -59.25 1.49
C THR A 999 58.97 -60.66 1.09
N PHE A 1000 58.50 -60.84 -0.15
CA PHE A 1000 58.10 -62.15 -0.64
C PHE A 1000 59.29 -63.09 -0.87
N LEU A 1001 60.45 -62.57 -1.27
CA LEU A 1001 61.69 -63.35 -1.36
C LEU A 1001 62.21 -63.80 0.01
N GLU A 1002 62.12 -62.94 1.03
CA GLU A 1002 62.60 -63.25 2.38
C GLU A 1002 61.65 -64.18 3.14
N GLU A 1003 60.37 -63.82 3.28
CA GLU A 1003 59.40 -64.51 4.15
C GLU A 1003 58.68 -65.67 3.43
N TYR A 1004 58.45 -65.54 2.12
CA TYR A 1004 57.48 -66.36 1.39
C TYR A 1004 58.06 -67.15 0.20
N SER A 1005 59.39 -67.15 0.01
CA SER A 1005 60.06 -67.87 -1.09
C SER A 1005 59.86 -69.39 -1.08
N LYS A 1006 59.45 -69.97 0.06
CA LYS A 1006 59.11 -71.39 0.21
C LYS A 1006 57.65 -71.72 -0.15
N MET A 1007 56.80 -70.72 -0.39
CA MET A 1007 55.39 -70.92 -0.74
C MET A 1007 55.21 -71.19 -2.24
N ASN A 1008 54.21 -72.00 -2.59
CA ASN A 1008 53.84 -72.25 -3.98
C ASN A 1008 53.04 -71.09 -4.59
N TYR A 1009 52.14 -70.50 -3.80
CA TYR A 1009 51.41 -69.27 -4.12
C TYR A 1009 50.86 -68.64 -2.84
N LEU A 1010 50.45 -67.38 -2.88
CA LEU A 1010 49.76 -66.67 -1.79
C LEU A 1010 48.57 -65.89 -2.35
N ASP A 1011 47.49 -65.77 -1.57
CA ASP A 1011 46.33 -64.94 -1.93
C ASP A 1011 46.29 -63.68 -1.06
N ILE A 1012 46.33 -62.49 -1.66
CA ILE A 1012 46.11 -61.21 -0.96
C ILE A 1012 44.64 -60.79 -1.16
N LEU A 1013 43.95 -60.44 -0.08
CA LEU A 1013 42.55 -60.00 -0.12
C LEU A 1013 42.40 -58.53 0.28
N VAL A 1014 41.71 -57.75 -0.56
CA VAL A 1014 41.38 -56.32 -0.34
C VAL A 1014 39.87 -56.18 -0.20
N ARG A 1015 39.39 -55.52 0.86
CA ARG A 1015 37.95 -55.26 1.10
C ARG A 1015 37.60 -53.81 0.79
N ALA A 1016 36.39 -53.57 0.29
CA ALA A 1016 35.84 -52.23 0.15
C ALA A 1016 34.34 -52.17 0.51
N SER A 1017 33.93 -51.10 1.17
CA SER A 1017 32.53 -50.82 1.51
C SER A 1017 32.13 -49.38 1.17
N ILE A 1018 30.83 -49.16 0.95
CA ILE A 1018 30.24 -47.83 0.79
C ILE A 1018 29.58 -47.42 2.10
N ASP A 1019 29.81 -46.17 2.49
CA ASP A 1019 29.17 -45.51 3.63
C ASP A 1019 28.61 -44.15 3.17
N VAL A 1020 27.54 -43.67 3.81
CA VAL A 1020 26.86 -42.41 3.46
C VAL A 1020 26.71 -41.56 4.72
N THR A 1021 27.58 -40.56 4.86
CA THR A 1021 27.81 -39.80 6.11
C THR A 1021 26.68 -38.85 6.51
N ALA A 1022 25.60 -38.76 5.74
CA ALA A 1022 24.47 -37.86 5.95
C ALA A 1022 23.11 -38.59 6.13
N ALA A 1023 23.13 -39.88 6.50
CA ALA A 1023 21.90 -40.66 6.64
C ALA A 1023 21.12 -40.31 7.93
N THR A 1024 19.99 -39.64 7.76
CA THR A 1024 18.86 -39.56 8.71
C THR A 1024 18.12 -40.91 8.84
N ASP A 1025 17.37 -41.12 9.93
CA ASP A 1025 16.66 -42.36 10.27
C ASP A 1025 15.67 -42.90 9.20
N ASN A 1026 15.24 -42.06 8.27
CA ASN A 1026 14.40 -42.46 7.14
C ASN A 1026 15.16 -43.25 6.05
N ILE A 1027 16.50 -43.20 6.02
CA ILE A 1027 17.31 -43.80 4.95
C ILE A 1027 17.77 -45.23 5.33
N LYS A 1028 17.56 -46.20 4.43
CA LYS A 1028 17.94 -47.61 4.63
C LYS A 1028 18.81 -48.12 3.46
N LEU A 1029 19.90 -48.84 3.74
CA LEU A 1029 20.90 -49.29 2.75
C LEU A 1029 21.16 -50.81 2.82
N PRO A 1030 20.86 -51.61 1.76
CA PRO A 1030 20.93 -53.07 1.84
C PRO A 1030 22.23 -53.72 1.32
N HIS A 1031 23.04 -53.08 0.45
CA HIS A 1031 24.12 -53.74 -0.31
C HIS A 1031 25.47 -52.99 -0.27
N ALA A 1032 26.06 -52.88 0.93
CA ALA A 1032 27.14 -51.92 1.21
C ALA A 1032 28.60 -52.39 0.98
N GLY A 1033 28.93 -53.55 0.38
CA GLY A 1033 30.34 -54.00 0.32
C GLY A 1033 30.74 -55.09 -0.68
N THR A 1034 32.05 -55.21 -0.93
CA THR A 1034 32.70 -56.17 -1.84
C THR A 1034 34.12 -56.57 -1.37
N GLN A 1035 34.66 -57.67 -1.90
CA GLN A 1035 36.01 -58.16 -1.58
C GLN A 1035 36.71 -58.71 -2.83
N VAL A 1036 38.00 -58.37 -2.99
CA VAL A 1036 38.84 -58.64 -4.17
C VAL A 1036 40.01 -59.54 -3.77
N ARG A 1037 40.53 -60.33 -4.72
CA ARG A 1037 41.65 -61.27 -4.53
C ARG A 1037 42.72 -61.12 -5.61
N VAL A 1038 43.99 -61.19 -5.22
CA VAL A 1038 45.16 -61.32 -6.09
C VAL A 1038 46.00 -62.52 -5.66
N THR A 1039 46.42 -63.36 -6.61
CA THR A 1039 47.28 -64.51 -6.34
C THR A 1039 48.74 -64.23 -6.73
N VAL A 1040 49.68 -64.63 -5.90
CA VAL A 1040 51.09 -64.23 -5.92
C VAL A 1040 51.97 -65.47 -5.97
N PHE A 1041 52.90 -65.56 -6.93
CA PHE A 1041 53.72 -66.76 -7.20
C PHE A 1041 55.23 -66.43 -7.22
N PRO A 1042 56.13 -67.38 -6.90
CA PRO A 1042 57.57 -67.18 -7.09
C PRO A 1042 57.98 -67.30 -8.57
N SER A 1043 58.82 -66.39 -9.07
CA SER A 1043 59.40 -66.48 -10.42
C SER A 1043 60.43 -67.60 -10.49
N LYS A 1044 60.28 -68.52 -11.44
CA LYS A 1044 61.24 -69.62 -11.63
C LYS A 1044 62.47 -69.14 -12.42
N THR A 1045 63.66 -69.53 -11.98
CA THR A 1045 64.86 -69.45 -12.81
C THR A 1045 64.77 -70.41 -13.99
N ALA A 1046 65.38 -70.05 -15.11
CA ALA A 1046 65.40 -70.90 -16.31
C ALA A 1046 66.38 -72.08 -16.13
N ALA A 1047 65.95 -73.28 -16.48
CA ALA A 1047 66.83 -74.44 -16.55
C ALA A 1047 67.73 -74.37 -17.80
N GLN A 1048 68.98 -74.83 -17.66
CA GLN A 1048 69.94 -74.92 -18.76
C GLN A 1048 69.52 -75.94 -19.83
N HIS A 1049 69.89 -75.68 -21.08
CA HIS A 1049 69.86 -76.62 -22.22
C HIS A 1049 71.20 -76.58 -22.97
N SER A 1050 71.49 -77.60 -23.77
CA SER A 1050 72.77 -77.76 -24.48
C SER A 1050 72.90 -76.90 -25.73
N GLY A 1051 74.03 -76.21 -25.89
CA GLY A 1051 74.45 -75.61 -27.17
C GLY A 1051 74.93 -76.65 -28.19
N VAL A 1052 75.03 -76.26 -29.46
CA VAL A 1052 75.32 -77.14 -30.61
C VAL A 1052 76.50 -76.58 -31.44
N PRO A 1053 77.40 -77.41 -32.00
CA PRO A 1053 78.58 -76.95 -32.73
C PRO A 1053 78.29 -76.03 -33.94
N TRP A 1054 79.16 -75.02 -34.11
CA TRP A 1054 78.92 -73.85 -34.98
C TRP A 1054 78.84 -74.11 -36.50
N TRP A 1055 79.19 -75.30 -37.00
CA TRP A 1055 79.21 -75.58 -38.45
C TRP A 1055 77.83 -75.43 -39.11
N ILE A 1056 76.75 -75.63 -38.35
CA ILE A 1056 75.36 -75.40 -38.78
C ILE A 1056 75.15 -73.92 -39.19
N ILE A 1057 75.82 -72.99 -38.51
CA ILE A 1057 75.77 -71.55 -38.81
C ILE A 1057 76.48 -71.26 -40.15
N LEU A 1058 77.61 -71.92 -40.41
CA LEU A 1058 78.39 -71.71 -41.64
C LEU A 1058 77.64 -72.20 -42.90
N VAL A 1059 76.93 -73.33 -42.80
CA VAL A 1059 76.05 -73.84 -43.87
C VAL A 1059 74.89 -72.88 -44.15
N ALA A 1060 74.28 -72.30 -43.11
CA ALA A 1060 73.19 -71.33 -43.24
C ALA A 1060 73.64 -70.02 -43.94
N ILE A 1061 74.86 -69.53 -43.65
CA ILE A 1061 75.43 -68.33 -44.29
C ILE A 1061 75.65 -68.57 -45.80
N LEU A 1062 76.21 -69.72 -46.18
CA LEU A 1062 76.43 -70.06 -47.59
C LEU A 1062 75.13 -70.17 -48.38
N ALA A 1063 74.09 -70.80 -47.81
CA ALA A 1063 72.78 -70.90 -48.45
C ALA A 1063 72.11 -69.53 -48.65
N GLY A 1064 72.22 -68.62 -47.67
CA GLY A 1064 71.66 -67.26 -47.75
C GLY A 1064 72.30 -66.40 -48.85
N ILE A 1065 73.63 -66.45 -48.99
CA ILE A 1065 74.36 -65.71 -50.04
C ILE A 1065 73.94 -66.19 -51.43
N LEU A 1066 73.79 -67.51 -51.61
CA LEU A 1066 73.40 -68.11 -52.90
C LEU A 1066 71.98 -67.72 -53.31
N MET A 1067 71.03 -67.66 -52.35
CA MET A 1067 69.67 -67.19 -52.60
C MET A 1067 69.64 -65.69 -53.00
N LEU A 1068 70.45 -64.85 -52.35
CA LEU A 1068 70.51 -63.41 -52.64
C LEU A 1068 71.01 -63.12 -54.07
N ALA A 1069 72.06 -63.83 -54.50
CA ALA A 1069 72.64 -63.68 -55.85
C ALA A 1069 71.62 -64.03 -56.96
N LEU A 1070 70.81 -65.06 -56.75
CA LEU A 1070 69.78 -65.51 -57.68
C LEU A 1070 68.65 -64.46 -57.83
N LEU A 1071 68.31 -63.79 -56.73
CA LEU A 1071 67.30 -62.71 -56.68
C LEU A 1071 67.78 -61.45 -57.44
N VAL A 1072 69.06 -61.07 -57.29
CA VAL A 1072 69.67 -59.96 -58.03
C VAL A 1072 69.71 -60.24 -59.54
N LEU A 1073 70.01 -61.48 -59.94
CA LEU A 1073 70.00 -61.91 -61.35
C LEU A 1073 68.62 -61.80 -62.00
N LEU A 1074 67.55 -62.19 -61.28
CA LEU A 1074 66.16 -62.03 -61.73
C LEU A 1074 65.80 -60.54 -61.93
N LEU A 1075 66.11 -59.69 -60.95
CA LEU A 1075 65.81 -58.26 -61.01
C LEU A 1075 66.57 -57.53 -62.14
N TRP A 1076 67.80 -57.95 -62.44
CA TRP A 1076 68.56 -57.39 -63.56
C TRP A 1076 67.97 -57.76 -64.93
N LYS A 1077 67.57 -59.02 -65.12
CA LYS A 1077 67.10 -59.50 -66.43
C LYS A 1077 65.71 -58.96 -66.84
N CYS A 1078 64.91 -58.51 -65.88
CA CYS A 1078 63.66 -57.76 -66.15
C CYS A 1078 63.89 -56.29 -66.56
N GLY A 1079 65.14 -55.83 -66.66
CA GLY A 1079 65.48 -54.51 -67.24
C GLY A 1079 65.21 -53.31 -66.34
N PHE A 1080 65.01 -53.51 -65.03
CA PHE A 1080 64.62 -52.49 -64.04
C PHE A 1080 65.58 -51.28 -63.93
N PHE A 1081 66.81 -51.40 -64.46
CA PHE A 1081 67.80 -50.32 -64.49
C PHE A 1081 67.45 -49.22 -65.51
N LYS A 1082 66.47 -48.33 -65.20
CA LYS A 1082 66.24 -47.04 -65.89
C LYS A 1082 65.26 -46.08 -65.16
N ARG A 1083 65.79 -45.01 -64.50
CA ARG A 1083 65.18 -43.66 -64.26
C ARG A 1083 63.80 -43.58 -63.52
N SER A 1084 63.25 -42.44 -63.03
CA SER A 1084 63.72 -41.07 -62.70
C SER A 1084 62.67 -40.24 -61.90
N ARG A 1085 63.14 -39.33 -61.02
CA ARG A 1085 62.59 -37.98 -60.61
C ARG A 1085 61.13 -37.75 -60.08
N TYR A 1086 61.07 -36.94 -58.99
CA TYR A 1086 60.04 -35.89 -58.63
C TYR A 1086 58.60 -36.36 -58.22
N ASP A 1087 57.83 -35.73 -57.31
CA ASP A 1087 58.05 -34.63 -56.30
C ASP A 1087 56.87 -34.50 -55.28
N GLU A 1088 56.95 -33.49 -54.39
CA GLU A 1088 55.87 -32.66 -53.74
C GLU A 1088 55.34 -32.89 -52.29
N SER A 1089 54.91 -31.76 -51.66
CA SER A 1089 55.54 -31.26 -50.41
C SER A 1089 54.85 -30.07 -49.63
N ILE A 1090 55.28 -29.80 -48.37
CA ILE A 1090 55.70 -28.48 -47.75
C ILE A 1090 55.03 -27.76 -46.47
N PRO A 1091 54.45 -26.51 -46.40
CA PRO A 1091 54.74 -25.57 -45.25
C PRO A 1091 53.64 -24.86 -44.38
N ARG A 1092 53.80 -24.93 -43.03
CA ARG A 1092 54.02 -23.84 -41.99
C ARG A 1092 53.05 -22.62 -41.69
N TYR A 1093 53.30 -22.00 -40.51
CA TYR A 1093 52.97 -20.62 -39.98
C TYR A 1093 51.55 -20.40 -39.36
N GLN A 1094 51.16 -19.39 -38.55
CA GLN A 1094 51.64 -18.10 -37.93
C GLN A 1094 50.94 -17.90 -36.52
N ALA A 1095 51.08 -16.88 -35.62
CA ALA A 1095 52.12 -15.91 -35.18
C ALA A 1095 51.58 -15.05 -33.94
N VAL A 1096 52.26 -13.94 -33.55
CA VAL A 1096 51.84 -12.82 -32.63
C VAL A 1096 51.94 -13.04 -31.07
N LYS A 1097 51.95 -11.95 -30.26
CA LYS A 1097 52.28 -11.87 -28.79
C LYS A 1097 51.87 -10.53 -28.10
N ILE A 1098 51.50 -10.50 -26.80
CA ILE A 1098 51.46 -9.31 -25.90
C ILE A 1098 51.97 -9.65 -24.46
N PRO A 1099 52.78 -8.80 -23.77
CA PRO A 1099 53.20 -8.93 -22.36
C PRO A 1099 52.88 -7.67 -21.46
N LYS A 1100 53.50 -7.57 -20.25
CA LYS A 1100 53.55 -6.46 -19.26
C LYS A 1100 52.41 -6.34 -18.21
N GLU A 1101 52.59 -5.84 -16.98
CA GLU A 1101 53.73 -5.86 -16.00
C GLU A 1101 53.33 -5.26 -14.61
N GLU A 1102 53.44 -6.05 -13.53
CA GLU A 1102 53.96 -5.74 -12.17
C GLU A 1102 53.39 -4.56 -11.30
N ARG A 1103 53.96 -4.33 -10.08
CA ARG A 1103 53.51 -3.39 -9.01
C ARG A 1103 54.61 -3.02 -7.99
N GLU A 1104 54.49 -1.87 -7.29
CA GLU A 1104 55.09 -1.57 -5.96
C GLU A 1104 54.31 -0.45 -5.21
N ILE A 1105 54.59 -0.16 -3.91
CA ILE A 1105 53.84 0.75 -3.00
C ILE A 1105 54.80 1.46 -1.98
N LYS A 1106 54.42 2.62 -1.40
CA LYS A 1106 55.06 3.25 -0.21
C LYS A 1106 54.04 3.78 0.83
N ASP A 1107 54.41 3.75 2.11
CA ASP A 1107 53.66 4.22 3.29
C ASP A 1107 53.89 5.70 3.64
N GLU A 1108 52.96 6.35 4.39
CA GLU A 1108 53.22 6.99 5.71
C GLU A 1108 51.96 7.62 6.40
N LYS A 1109 52.13 8.23 7.59
CA LYS A 1109 51.12 8.49 8.66
C LYS A 1109 50.75 9.96 8.92
N TYR A 1110 49.47 10.19 9.25
CA TYR A 1110 48.84 11.11 10.25
C TYR A 1110 49.00 12.66 10.26
N ASN A 1111 47.84 13.33 10.41
CA ASN A 1111 47.51 14.72 10.86
C ASN A 1111 48.12 15.94 10.13
N ASP A 1112 47.34 16.92 9.66
CA ASP A 1112 46.55 17.86 10.48
C ASP A 1112 45.22 18.37 9.84
N HIS A 1113 44.42 19.11 10.61
CA HIS A 1113 43.25 19.93 10.19
C HIS A 1113 43.61 21.45 10.20
N PRO A 1114 42.83 22.44 9.69
CA PRO A 1114 41.38 22.44 9.40
C PRO A 1114 40.93 23.22 8.11
N GLU A 1115 39.63 23.54 8.02
CA GLU A 1115 38.95 24.57 7.19
C GLU A 1115 38.81 24.28 5.67
N LYS A 1116 37.61 23.96 5.15
CA LYS A 1116 36.40 24.78 4.88
C LYS A 1116 36.40 25.49 3.50
N LYS A 1117 35.27 25.29 2.80
CA LYS A 1117 34.71 25.93 1.59
C LYS A 1117 34.97 25.20 0.25
N GLN A 1118 34.08 25.29 -0.74
CA GLN A 1118 32.63 25.53 -0.74
C GLN A 1118 32.10 25.10 -2.11
N TRP A 1119 30.92 24.51 -2.18
CA TRP A 1119 30.31 24.10 -3.44
C TRP A 1119 29.82 25.30 -4.24
N ILE A 1120 30.07 25.33 -5.56
CA ILE A 1120 29.12 25.87 -6.55
C ILE A 1120 29.45 25.42 -7.99
N THR A 1121 28.39 24.97 -8.66
CA THR A 1121 28.02 25.06 -10.10
C THR A 1121 28.88 25.96 -11.03
N SER A 1122 28.98 25.80 -12.36
CA SER A 1122 28.49 24.83 -13.39
C SER A 1122 28.75 25.43 -14.80
N TRP A 1123 28.61 24.65 -15.89
CA TRP A 1123 28.43 25.10 -17.29
C TRP A 1123 29.57 25.86 -18.02
N ASN A 1124 30.14 25.25 -19.07
CA ASN A 1124 29.97 25.60 -20.51
C ASN A 1124 31.00 24.81 -21.36
N GLU A 1125 30.55 24.00 -22.33
CA GLU A 1125 30.31 24.29 -23.76
C GLU A 1125 31.55 24.18 -24.69
N ASN A 1126 31.46 23.18 -25.58
CA ASN A 1126 31.88 23.15 -26.99
C ASN A 1126 33.34 23.47 -27.39
N GLU A 1127 33.98 22.45 -27.98
CA GLU A 1127 34.64 22.62 -29.29
C GLU A 1127 34.12 21.60 -30.31
N SER A 1128 34.00 22.06 -31.56
CA SER A 1128 33.45 21.42 -32.76
C SER A 1128 34.43 20.42 -33.45
N TYR A 1129 34.12 19.64 -34.49
CA TYR A 1129 33.10 19.68 -35.56
C TYR A 1129 32.80 18.26 -36.08
N SER A 1130 31.53 17.93 -36.32
CA SER A 1130 31.01 17.05 -37.41
C SER A 1130 29.48 16.99 -37.35
#